data_AF-A0A8U0US18-F1
#
_entry.id   AF-A0A8U0US18-F1
#
_cell.length_a   1.000
_cell.length_b   1.000
_cell.length_c   1.000
_cell.angle_alpha   90.00
_cell.angle_beta   90.00
_cell.angle_gamma   90.00
#
_symmetry.space_group_name_H-M   'P 1'
#
loop_
_entity.id
_entity.type
_entity.pdbx_description
1 polymer ?
#
loop_
_entity_poly.entity_id
_entity_poly.type
_entity_poly.pdbx_seq_one_letter_code
_entity_poly.pdbx_strand_id
1 'polypeptide(L)'
;MIAFLSLDSSLQGLHSVSVSIGFTRAFRMVWQHTENALLETVIVSVVHLFISSTDVWWNRSVDTGIRLLLVGIMRDRLIQFISKLQFAVTVLLASWTEKKRRKSTTTLCILNIVFSPFVLVFIIFSTLLSSPLLPLFTLPLFLVGFPRPVQIWPGAVGTAACVCADTVYYDQMVPGLTTALQAAMAAGSLGLLLPGSHYLGRFQDRLIWIMILECGYTYCCINIKGLELQETSCHTAEAQSVDEVFQSAFEQEYSRVCSINEHFGNVLTPYSVLPVKLYSDARNVLSGIIDSHDNLKEFKGDLIKVLVWILLQYCSRRPHVQEVVHKTENKGQASLIILPALNTSPQTQTPEDSDSLNSEILDDWSDDNVFGDEPTIRKGKEEKDQLKVVPGVNFPIPGSVESQGIGEHSGGTVPENSLYKSVILGYPVVDKGKQKDVAYIPLVEFSCSHSHLLRLPEEWTSSCLPNSKMREMSSLFPEEWYQFVLKQLECFHSEENTSSVLEEIAKDRVLKDFYVHAVMTCYFSLFGVDNMVPSPGHILRVYSGVLPWSLALDWLTEKPELFQLALKAFRYTLKLMIDKASLGPIEDFKELTNCLEEYETDWYIGLVSDEKWKEAILQEKPYLFSLGYDPNMGVYTGRVLTLQELLIQVGKLNAEAVKGQWANLSWELLYATNDDEERYSIQAHPLLLRNLTVQAADPPLGYPIYSSKPLHIHLY
;
A
#
# COMPACT_ATOMS: atom_id res chain seq x y z
N MET A 1 -41.58 -22.40 7.22
CA MET A 1 -41.83 -21.93 5.84
C MET A 1 -41.79 -23.05 4.82
N ILE A 2 -40.69 -23.81 4.70
CA ILE A 2 -40.60 -24.95 3.76
C ILE A 2 -41.72 -25.95 4.00
N ALA A 3 -41.95 -26.35 5.26
CA ALA A 3 -43.06 -27.23 5.64
C ALA A 3 -44.44 -26.67 5.23
N PHE A 4 -44.65 -25.37 5.40
CA PHE A 4 -45.90 -24.70 5.01
C PHE A 4 -46.10 -24.74 3.49
N LEU A 5 -45.06 -24.42 2.70
CA LEU A 5 -45.11 -24.50 1.24
C LEU A 5 -45.33 -25.93 0.77
N SER A 6 -44.73 -26.93 1.42
CA SER A 6 -44.88 -28.35 1.04
C SER A 6 -46.26 -28.94 1.34
N LEU A 7 -47.05 -28.31 2.21
CA LEU A 7 -48.40 -28.75 2.55
C LEU A 7 -49.47 -28.15 1.63
N ASP A 8 -49.08 -27.34 0.64
CA ASP A 8 -50.02 -26.70 -0.27
C ASP A 8 -50.64 -27.73 -1.24
N SER A 9 -51.97 -27.77 -1.27
CA SER A 9 -52.74 -28.66 -2.16
C SER A 9 -52.42 -28.49 -3.66
N SER A 10 -51.96 -27.31 -4.08
CA SER A 10 -51.58 -27.03 -5.48
C SER A 10 -50.35 -27.83 -5.95
N LEU A 11 -49.51 -28.32 -5.02
CA LEU A 11 -48.37 -29.20 -5.34
C LEU A 11 -48.81 -30.66 -5.61
N GLN A 12 -50.01 -31.06 -5.20
CA GLN A 12 -50.54 -32.42 -5.36
C GLN A 12 -51.28 -32.62 -6.70
N GLY A 13 -51.55 -31.54 -7.45
CA GLY A 13 -52.23 -31.57 -8.75
C GLY A 13 -51.30 -31.66 -9.97
N LEU A 14 -51.86 -31.59 -11.18
CA LEU A 14 -51.11 -31.54 -12.45
C LEU A 14 -50.21 -30.29 -12.50
N HIS A 15 -48.90 -30.50 -12.67
CA HIS A 15 -47.90 -29.43 -12.66
C HIS A 15 -48.04 -28.49 -13.86
N SER A 16 -48.68 -27.34 -13.66
CA SER A 16 -48.59 -26.20 -14.58
C SER A 16 -47.24 -25.51 -14.46
N VAL A 17 -46.73 -24.98 -15.56
CA VAL A 17 -45.51 -24.15 -15.62
C VAL A 17 -45.57 -23.01 -14.60
N SER A 18 -46.75 -22.41 -14.40
CA SER A 18 -46.97 -21.31 -13.45
C SER A 18 -46.74 -21.73 -12.00
N VAL A 19 -47.20 -22.94 -11.63
CA VAL A 19 -47.00 -23.53 -10.30
C VAL A 19 -45.52 -23.83 -10.09
N SER A 20 -44.86 -24.44 -11.08
CA SER A 20 -43.43 -24.75 -11.00
C SER A 20 -42.58 -23.49 -10.81
N ILE A 21 -42.84 -22.41 -11.56
CA ILE A 21 -42.10 -21.14 -11.41
C ILE A 21 -42.33 -20.53 -10.03
N GLY A 22 -43.59 -20.42 -9.59
CA GLY A 22 -43.95 -19.82 -8.31
C GLY A 22 -43.32 -20.54 -7.12
N PHE A 23 -43.44 -21.87 -7.07
CA PHE A 23 -42.88 -22.66 -5.98
C PHE A 23 -41.36 -22.77 -6.03
N THR A 24 -40.76 -22.89 -7.21
CA THR A 24 -39.28 -22.91 -7.34
C THR A 24 -38.69 -21.60 -6.81
N ARG A 25 -39.28 -20.45 -7.17
CA ARG A 25 -38.90 -19.16 -6.58
C ARG A 25 -39.12 -19.16 -5.07
N ALA A 26 -40.29 -19.57 -4.59
CA ALA A 26 -40.62 -19.52 -3.17
C ALA A 26 -39.64 -20.36 -2.33
N PHE A 27 -39.34 -21.59 -2.74
CA PHE A 27 -38.33 -22.42 -2.07
C PHE A 27 -36.94 -21.77 -2.12
N ARG A 28 -36.52 -21.28 -3.29
CA ARG A 28 -35.24 -20.55 -3.43
C ARG A 28 -35.17 -19.34 -2.49
N MET A 29 -36.23 -18.55 -2.40
CA MET A 29 -36.29 -17.35 -1.57
C MET A 29 -36.21 -17.69 -0.08
N VAL A 30 -36.81 -18.80 0.36
CA VAL A 30 -36.71 -19.25 1.76
C VAL A 30 -35.26 -19.57 2.14
N TRP A 31 -34.48 -20.17 1.22
CA TRP A 31 -33.07 -20.52 1.44
C TRP A 31 -32.10 -19.36 1.26
N GLN A 32 -32.39 -18.44 0.33
CA GLN A 32 -31.48 -17.32 0.03
C GLN A 32 -31.76 -16.10 0.90
N HIS A 33 -33.04 -15.80 1.17
CA HIS A 33 -33.48 -14.58 1.86
C HIS A 33 -34.71 -14.86 2.72
N THR A 34 -34.50 -15.56 3.84
CA THR A 34 -35.57 -16.01 4.73
C THR A 34 -36.43 -14.85 5.26
N GLU A 35 -35.82 -13.71 5.61
CA GLU A 35 -36.52 -12.52 6.10
C GLU A 35 -37.53 -11.97 5.08
N ASN A 36 -37.09 -11.83 3.83
CA ASN A 36 -37.92 -11.38 2.73
C ASN A 36 -39.02 -12.38 2.39
N ALA A 37 -38.72 -13.68 2.44
CA ALA A 37 -39.71 -14.73 2.23
C ALA A 37 -40.77 -14.73 3.34
N LEU A 38 -40.36 -14.50 4.59
CA LEU A 38 -41.26 -14.35 5.74
C LEU A 38 -42.20 -13.16 5.52
N LEU A 39 -41.64 -11.99 5.15
CA LEU A 39 -42.42 -10.80 4.87
C LEU A 39 -43.44 -11.03 3.74
N GLU A 40 -43.02 -11.66 2.64
CA GLU A 40 -43.94 -12.04 1.54
C GLU A 40 -45.08 -12.94 2.04
N THR A 41 -44.78 -13.92 2.89
CA THR A 41 -45.77 -14.86 3.43
C THR A 41 -46.75 -14.15 4.37
N VAL A 42 -46.26 -13.23 5.21
CA VAL A 42 -47.12 -12.42 6.09
C VAL A 42 -48.05 -11.54 5.26
N ILE A 43 -47.54 -10.85 4.23
CA ILE A 43 -48.35 -10.01 3.35
C ILE A 43 -49.43 -10.83 2.66
N VAL A 44 -49.08 -11.98 2.07
CA VAL A 44 -50.06 -12.87 1.42
C VAL A 44 -51.13 -13.35 2.42
N SER A 45 -50.73 -13.69 3.64
CA SER A 45 -51.66 -14.14 4.69
C SER A 45 -52.61 -13.03 5.13
N VAL A 46 -52.09 -11.82 5.32
CA VAL A 46 -52.90 -10.63 5.67
C VAL A 46 -53.87 -10.29 4.54
N VAL A 47 -53.41 -10.27 3.28
CA VAL A 47 -54.26 -10.03 2.11
C VAL A 47 -55.37 -11.09 2.02
N HIS A 48 -55.06 -12.36 2.31
CA HIS A 48 -56.06 -13.43 2.33
C HIS A 48 -57.11 -13.24 3.43
N LEU A 49 -56.72 -12.75 4.62
CA LEU A 49 -57.66 -12.42 5.70
C LEU A 49 -58.59 -11.26 5.33
N PHE A 50 -58.09 -10.24 4.63
CA PHE A 50 -58.89 -9.07 4.22
C PHE A 50 -59.77 -9.34 2.99
N ILE A 51 -59.29 -10.15 2.05
CA ILE A 51 -60.03 -10.56 0.85
C ILE A 51 -60.69 -11.91 1.14
N SER A 52 -61.69 -11.91 2.02
CA SER A 52 -62.42 -13.13 2.44
C SER A 52 -63.44 -13.60 1.38
N SER A 53 -63.72 -12.80 0.35
CA SER A 53 -64.63 -13.19 -0.74
C SER A 53 -63.97 -14.21 -1.68
N THR A 54 -64.65 -15.35 -1.87
CA THR A 54 -64.23 -16.45 -2.76
C THR A 54 -64.26 -16.08 -4.25
N ASP A 55 -64.95 -15.00 -4.61
CA ASP A 55 -65.15 -14.58 -6.00
C ASP A 55 -64.03 -13.69 -6.57
N VAL A 56 -63.06 -13.29 -5.76
CA VAL A 56 -61.94 -12.45 -6.23
C VAL A 56 -60.93 -13.31 -6.99
N TRP A 57 -60.52 -12.84 -8.18
CA TRP A 57 -59.50 -13.46 -9.04
C TRP A 57 -58.26 -13.95 -8.28
N TRP A 58 -57.83 -13.18 -7.28
CA TRP A 58 -56.73 -13.50 -6.37
C TRP A 58 -56.89 -14.85 -5.64
N ASN A 59 -58.10 -15.15 -5.16
CA ASN A 59 -58.38 -16.38 -4.42
C ASN A 59 -58.73 -17.55 -5.35
N ARG A 60 -59.35 -17.26 -6.51
CA ARG A 60 -59.90 -18.28 -7.43
C ARG A 60 -58.89 -18.87 -8.42
N SER A 61 -57.96 -18.05 -8.93
CA SER A 61 -57.12 -18.44 -10.09
C SER A 61 -55.62 -18.34 -9.85
N VAL A 62 -55.19 -17.89 -8.67
CA VAL A 62 -53.77 -17.68 -8.36
C VAL A 62 -53.37 -18.62 -7.23
N ASP A 63 -52.44 -19.53 -7.51
CA ASP A 63 -51.84 -20.43 -6.52
C ASP A 63 -50.94 -19.66 -5.55
N THR A 64 -50.70 -20.22 -4.37
CA THR A 64 -49.87 -19.60 -3.32
C THR A 64 -48.47 -19.22 -3.83
N GLY A 65 -47.83 -20.08 -4.64
CA GLY A 65 -46.53 -19.77 -5.24
C GLY A 65 -46.55 -18.54 -6.15
N ILE A 66 -47.64 -18.32 -6.90
CA ILE A 66 -47.79 -17.15 -7.77
C ILE A 66 -48.17 -15.92 -6.94
N ARG A 67 -48.95 -16.07 -5.86
CA ARG A 67 -49.23 -14.96 -4.91
C ARG A 67 -47.93 -14.42 -4.30
N LEU A 68 -47.07 -15.32 -3.83
CA LEU A 68 -45.73 -14.97 -3.31
C LEU A 68 -44.86 -14.31 -4.39
N LEU A 69 -44.88 -14.84 -5.61
CA LEU A 69 -44.18 -14.23 -6.76
C LEU A 69 -44.65 -12.78 -7.02
N LEU A 70 -45.96 -12.54 -7.07
CA LEU A 70 -46.53 -11.22 -7.34
C LEU A 70 -46.21 -10.22 -6.22
N VAL A 71 -46.40 -10.61 -4.95
CA VAL A 71 -46.05 -9.78 -3.80
C VAL A 71 -44.55 -9.46 -3.81
N GLY A 72 -43.71 -10.45 -4.10
CA GLY A 72 -42.27 -10.26 -4.18
C GLY A 72 -41.84 -9.35 -5.33
N ILE A 73 -42.50 -9.38 -6.50
CA ILE A 73 -42.27 -8.41 -7.60
C ILE A 73 -42.70 -7.01 -7.18
N MET A 74 -43.89 -6.86 -6.58
CA MET A 74 -44.37 -5.57 -6.11
C MET A 74 -43.45 -4.96 -5.06
N ARG A 75 -42.96 -5.76 -4.10
CA ARG A 75 -42.00 -5.31 -3.09
C ARG A 75 -40.69 -4.86 -3.74
N ASP A 76 -40.11 -5.67 -4.62
CA ASP A 76 -38.86 -5.31 -5.31
C ASP A 76 -39.02 -4.01 -6.11
N ARG A 77 -40.11 -3.88 -6.88
CA ARG A 77 -40.41 -2.66 -7.65
C ARG A 77 -40.62 -1.44 -6.76
N LEU A 78 -41.29 -1.61 -5.61
CA LEU A 78 -41.47 -0.53 -4.63
C LEU A 78 -40.14 -0.09 -4.03
N ILE A 79 -39.26 -1.02 -3.64
CA ILE A 79 -37.92 -0.70 -3.12
C ILE A 79 -37.11 0.06 -4.17
N GLN A 80 -37.08 -0.41 -5.42
CA GLN A 80 -36.39 0.28 -6.51
C GLN A 80 -36.98 1.67 -6.78
N PHE A 81 -38.30 1.82 -6.70
CA PHE A 81 -38.97 3.12 -6.85
C PHE A 81 -38.57 4.10 -5.76
N ILE A 82 -38.55 3.65 -4.50
CA ILE A 82 -38.12 4.48 -3.37
C ILE A 82 -36.63 4.86 -3.52
N SER A 83 -35.76 3.91 -3.86
CA SER A 83 -34.33 4.19 -4.05
C SER A 83 -34.07 5.19 -5.19
N LYS A 84 -34.80 5.06 -6.31
CA LYS A 84 -34.74 5.99 -7.45
C LYS A 84 -35.29 7.38 -7.13
N LEU A 85 -36.39 7.43 -6.38
CA LEU A 85 -36.96 8.68 -5.92
C LEU A 85 -35.99 9.40 -4.97
N GLN A 86 -35.41 8.67 -4.01
CA GLN A 86 -34.39 9.21 -3.10
C GLN A 86 -33.20 9.74 -3.89
N PHE A 87 -32.68 8.97 -4.85
CA PHE A 87 -31.58 9.40 -5.70
C PHE A 87 -31.90 10.66 -6.51
N ALA A 88 -33.09 10.73 -7.13
CA ALA A 88 -33.51 11.91 -7.88
C ALA A 88 -33.62 13.16 -6.98
N VAL A 89 -34.16 13.00 -5.77
CA VAL A 89 -34.23 14.06 -4.76
C VAL A 89 -32.83 14.49 -4.33
N THR A 90 -31.91 13.56 -4.09
CA THR A 90 -30.52 13.85 -3.75
C THR A 90 -29.84 14.66 -4.85
N VAL A 91 -29.97 14.29 -6.13
CA VAL A 91 -29.39 15.04 -7.26
C VAL A 91 -29.95 16.48 -7.32
N LEU A 92 -31.26 16.65 -7.09
CA LEU A 92 -31.89 17.96 -7.04
C LEU A 92 -31.39 18.81 -5.87
N LEU A 93 -31.28 18.21 -4.67
CA LEU A 93 -30.75 18.87 -3.48
C LEU A 93 -29.30 19.29 -3.69
N ALA A 94 -28.46 18.39 -4.20
CA ALA A 94 -27.05 18.64 -4.45
C ALA A 94 -26.84 19.76 -5.49
N SER A 95 -27.66 19.78 -6.54
CA SER A 95 -27.66 20.87 -7.53
C SER A 95 -28.08 22.23 -6.95
N TRP A 96 -28.86 22.23 -5.87
CA TRP A 96 -29.33 23.45 -5.22
C TRP A 96 -28.37 23.99 -4.15
N THR A 97 -27.74 23.11 -3.38
CA THR A 97 -26.86 23.47 -2.27
C THR A 97 -25.51 24.00 -2.74
N GLU A 98 -25.00 23.52 -3.87
CA GLU A 98 -23.69 23.93 -4.39
C GLU A 98 -23.69 25.32 -5.03
N LYS A 99 -22.98 26.27 -4.40
CA LYS A 99 -22.90 27.68 -4.84
C LYS A 99 -22.41 27.87 -6.28
N LYS A 100 -21.42 27.07 -6.73
CA LYS A 100 -20.85 27.15 -8.08
C LYS A 100 -21.88 26.71 -9.14
N ARG A 101 -22.61 25.62 -8.87
CA ARG A 101 -23.55 25.02 -9.82
C ARG A 101 -24.90 25.74 -9.84
N ARG A 102 -25.36 26.24 -8.70
CA ARG A 102 -26.68 26.88 -8.52
C ARG A 102 -26.99 27.93 -9.59
N LYS A 103 -26.03 28.79 -9.97
CA LYS A 103 -26.26 29.83 -11.00
C LYS A 103 -26.62 29.27 -12.39
N SER A 104 -26.11 28.09 -12.75
CA SER A 104 -26.36 27.42 -14.03
C SER A 104 -27.51 26.40 -13.97
N THR A 105 -27.68 25.71 -12.83
CA THR A 105 -28.69 24.63 -12.67
C THR A 105 -30.03 25.09 -12.09
N THR A 106 -30.15 26.32 -11.57
CA THR A 106 -31.44 26.80 -11.00
C THR A 106 -32.58 26.68 -12.01
N THR A 107 -32.34 27.04 -13.28
CA THR A 107 -33.33 26.90 -14.35
C THR A 107 -33.73 25.44 -14.58
N LEU A 108 -32.78 24.51 -14.50
CA LEU A 108 -33.04 23.08 -14.63
C LEU A 108 -33.80 22.52 -13.41
N CYS A 109 -33.48 22.95 -12.19
CA CYS A 109 -34.24 22.56 -11.01
C CYS A 109 -35.70 23.06 -11.08
N ILE A 110 -35.92 24.31 -11.52
CA ILE A 110 -37.27 24.85 -11.74
C ILE A 110 -38.00 24.04 -12.83
N LEU A 111 -37.31 23.72 -13.93
CA LEU A 111 -37.86 22.89 -15.00
C LEU A 111 -38.29 21.51 -14.48
N ASN A 112 -37.49 20.85 -13.64
CA ASN A 112 -37.85 19.55 -13.04
C ASN A 112 -39.05 19.66 -12.12
N ILE A 113 -39.22 20.76 -11.39
CA ILE A 113 -40.40 20.98 -10.55
C ILE A 113 -41.65 21.12 -11.43
N VAL A 114 -41.58 21.95 -12.48
CA VAL A 114 -42.69 22.18 -13.42
C VAL A 114 -43.06 20.90 -14.19
N PHE A 115 -42.06 20.16 -14.66
CA PHE A 115 -42.22 18.91 -15.40
C PHE A 115 -42.13 17.67 -14.51
N SER A 116 -42.35 17.81 -13.21
CA SER A 116 -42.27 16.69 -12.25
C SER A 116 -43.14 15.47 -12.60
N PRO A 117 -44.34 15.60 -13.21
CA PRO A 117 -45.08 14.42 -13.66
C PRO A 117 -44.33 13.60 -14.72
N PHE A 118 -43.58 14.26 -15.61
CA PHE A 118 -42.78 13.57 -16.63
C PHE A 118 -41.54 12.90 -16.04
N VAL A 119 -40.87 13.57 -15.10
CA VAL A 119 -39.75 12.98 -14.34
C VAL A 119 -40.22 11.73 -13.59
N LEU A 120 -41.41 11.79 -12.97
CA LEU A 120 -42.01 10.65 -12.31
C LEU A 120 -42.33 9.51 -13.29
N VAL A 121 -42.81 9.81 -14.50
CA VAL A 121 -43.01 8.81 -15.56
C VAL A 121 -41.69 8.12 -15.93
N PHE A 122 -40.58 8.86 -16.07
CA PHE A 122 -39.27 8.25 -16.32
C PHE A 122 -38.80 7.38 -15.15
N ILE A 123 -39.02 7.81 -13.91
CA ILE A 123 -38.72 7.00 -12.72
C ILE A 123 -39.56 5.71 -12.72
N ILE A 124 -40.88 5.81 -12.94
CA ILE A 124 -41.78 4.65 -13.00
C ILE A 124 -41.34 3.71 -14.13
N PHE A 125 -41.09 4.22 -15.34
CA PHE A 125 -40.65 3.41 -16.47
C PHE A 125 -39.31 2.71 -16.16
N SER A 126 -38.36 3.44 -15.58
CA SER A 126 -37.09 2.89 -15.12
C SER A 126 -37.27 1.79 -14.07
N THR A 127 -38.22 1.95 -13.13
CA THR A 127 -38.51 0.92 -12.11
C THR A 127 -39.11 -0.34 -12.71
N LEU A 128 -40.04 -0.20 -13.67
CA LEU A 128 -40.66 -1.33 -14.35
C LEU A 128 -39.62 -2.18 -15.08
N LEU A 129 -38.69 -1.53 -15.77
CA LEU A 129 -37.58 -2.17 -16.50
C LEU A 129 -36.42 -2.63 -15.62
N SER A 130 -36.37 -2.23 -14.34
CA SER A 130 -35.18 -2.38 -13.48
C SER A 130 -33.89 -1.85 -14.12
N SER A 131 -34.00 -0.80 -14.91
CA SER A 131 -32.87 -0.06 -15.48
C SER A 131 -32.34 0.98 -14.49
N PRO A 132 -31.07 1.41 -14.57
CA PRO A 132 -30.58 2.55 -13.81
C PRO A 132 -31.20 3.87 -14.30
N LEU A 133 -31.39 4.82 -13.40
CA LEU A 133 -31.73 6.21 -13.67
C LEU A 133 -30.43 6.97 -13.92
N LEU A 134 -30.26 7.48 -15.14
CA LEU A 134 -29.05 8.19 -15.57
C LEU A 134 -29.23 9.69 -15.34
N PRO A 135 -28.45 10.32 -14.43
CA PRO A 135 -28.36 11.77 -14.37
C PRO A 135 -27.32 12.25 -15.40
N LEU A 136 -27.78 12.83 -16.51
CA LEU A 136 -26.90 13.29 -17.59
C LEU A 136 -25.86 14.30 -17.08
N PHE A 137 -24.58 13.98 -17.20
CA PHE A 137 -23.47 14.82 -16.70
C PHE A 137 -23.66 15.26 -15.24
N THR A 138 -24.31 14.40 -14.43
CA THR A 138 -24.73 14.67 -13.05
C THR A 138 -25.67 15.87 -12.87
N LEU A 139 -26.26 16.39 -13.94
CA LEU A 139 -27.29 17.41 -13.88
C LEU A 139 -28.62 16.77 -13.45
N PRO A 140 -29.58 17.55 -12.96
CA PRO A 140 -30.93 17.06 -12.69
C PRO A 140 -31.68 16.86 -14.03
N LEU A 141 -31.18 15.98 -14.89
CA LEU A 141 -31.79 15.58 -16.15
C LEU A 141 -31.72 14.07 -16.20
N PHE A 142 -32.88 13.44 -16.02
CA PHE A 142 -32.95 12.00 -15.83
C PHE A 142 -33.35 11.29 -17.12
N LEU A 143 -32.51 10.34 -17.55
CA LEU A 143 -32.81 9.40 -18.61
C LEU A 143 -32.93 7.98 -18.07
N VAL A 144 -33.62 7.13 -18.82
CA VAL A 144 -33.74 5.71 -18.51
C VAL A 144 -32.57 5.00 -19.17
N GLY A 145 -31.70 4.42 -18.35
CA GLY A 145 -30.57 3.64 -18.84
C GLY A 145 -30.98 2.29 -19.40
N PHE A 146 -30.00 1.55 -19.91
CA PHE A 146 -30.22 0.18 -20.36
C PHE A 146 -30.42 -0.75 -19.16
N PRO A 147 -31.39 -1.69 -19.20
CA PRO A 147 -31.53 -2.69 -18.16
C PRO A 147 -30.25 -3.53 -18.11
N ARG A 148 -29.65 -3.62 -16.91
CA ARG A 148 -28.41 -4.35 -16.67
C ARG A 148 -28.60 -5.34 -15.52
N PRO A 149 -28.07 -6.56 -15.62
CA PRO A 149 -27.95 -7.44 -14.47
C PRO A 149 -27.26 -6.74 -13.29
N VAL A 150 -27.72 -7.03 -12.07
CA VAL A 150 -27.16 -6.46 -10.83
C VAL A 150 -25.72 -6.93 -10.60
N GLN A 151 -25.35 -8.07 -11.17
CA GLN A 151 -24.03 -8.67 -11.11
C GLN A 151 -23.44 -8.67 -12.53
N ILE A 152 -22.60 -7.70 -12.85
CA ILE A 152 -21.76 -7.75 -14.05
C ILE A 152 -20.37 -7.31 -13.63
N TRP A 153 -19.41 -8.18 -13.91
CA TRP A 153 -18.00 -7.94 -13.72
C TRP A 153 -17.36 -8.11 -15.09
N PRO A 154 -16.48 -7.19 -15.52
CA PRO A 154 -15.79 -7.34 -16.79
C PRO A 154 -14.86 -8.56 -16.80
N GLY A 155 -14.42 -9.02 -15.62
CA GLY A 155 -13.59 -10.22 -15.42
C GLY A 155 -13.86 -10.91 -14.08
N ALA A 156 -12.95 -11.78 -13.66
CA ALA A 156 -13.06 -12.42 -12.34
C ALA A 156 -12.94 -11.36 -11.23
N VAL A 157 -13.81 -11.44 -10.22
CA VAL A 157 -13.79 -10.50 -9.09
C VAL A 157 -12.41 -10.54 -8.40
N GLY A 158 -11.82 -9.38 -8.18
CA GLY A 158 -10.48 -9.25 -7.59
C GLY A 158 -9.32 -9.22 -8.58
N THR A 159 -9.55 -9.39 -9.90
CA THR A 159 -8.44 -9.30 -10.89
C THR A 159 -8.18 -7.89 -11.42
N ALA A 160 -9.06 -6.93 -11.11
CA ALA A 160 -8.99 -5.58 -11.66
C ALA A 160 -8.71 -4.57 -10.53
N ALA A 161 -7.42 -4.30 -10.30
CA ALA A 161 -6.93 -3.29 -9.37
C ALA A 161 -5.63 -2.66 -9.91
N CYS A 162 -5.46 -1.36 -9.67
CA CYS A 162 -4.26 -0.59 -10.00
C CYS A 162 -3.27 -0.68 -8.83
N VAL A 163 -2.55 -1.81 -8.74
CA VAL A 163 -1.65 -2.09 -7.60
C VAL A 163 -0.57 -1.02 -7.49
N CYS A 164 -0.39 -0.48 -6.28
CA CYS A 164 0.62 0.51 -5.96
C CYS A 164 1.32 0.17 -4.63
N ALA A 165 2.25 1.03 -4.19
CA ALA A 165 2.98 0.83 -2.93
C ALA A 165 2.05 0.75 -1.70
N ASP A 166 0.90 1.42 -1.76
CA ASP A 166 -0.06 1.48 -0.67
C ASP A 166 -1.03 0.29 -0.61
N THR A 167 -1.09 -0.56 -1.63
CA THR A 167 -1.96 -1.73 -1.68
C THR A 167 -1.74 -2.67 -0.47
N VAL A 168 -0.51 -2.76 0.03
CA VAL A 168 -0.11 -3.61 1.17
C VAL A 168 -0.91 -3.31 2.45
N TYR A 169 -1.34 -2.06 2.62
CA TYR A 169 -2.13 -1.64 3.78
C TYR A 169 -3.53 -2.24 3.77
N TYR A 170 -4.10 -2.45 2.59
CA TYR A 170 -5.39 -3.12 2.42
C TYR A 170 -5.23 -4.63 2.56
N ASP A 171 -4.14 -5.21 2.05
CA ASP A 171 -3.82 -6.63 2.24
C ASP A 171 -3.77 -7.02 3.71
N GLN A 172 -3.10 -6.22 4.56
CA GLN A 172 -3.03 -6.47 6.00
C GLN A 172 -4.40 -6.30 6.68
N MET A 173 -5.19 -5.30 6.28
CA MET A 173 -6.47 -4.98 6.92
C MET A 173 -7.58 -6.01 6.64
N VAL A 174 -7.63 -6.55 5.42
CA VAL A 174 -8.78 -7.33 4.94
C VAL A 174 -9.12 -8.55 5.79
N PRO A 175 -8.17 -9.37 6.29
CA PRO A 175 -8.49 -10.48 7.19
C PRO A 175 -9.19 -10.03 8.48
N GLY A 176 -8.67 -8.98 9.13
CA GLY A 176 -9.26 -8.42 10.35
C GLY A 176 -10.63 -7.81 10.10
N LEU A 177 -10.76 -7.04 9.01
CA LEU A 177 -12.02 -6.44 8.59
C LEU A 177 -13.08 -7.49 8.25
N THR A 178 -12.69 -8.59 7.61
CA THR A 178 -13.62 -9.70 7.28
C THR A 178 -14.17 -10.34 8.55
N THR A 179 -13.34 -10.50 9.59
CA THR A 179 -13.76 -11.03 10.89
C THR A 179 -14.72 -10.07 11.60
N ALA A 180 -14.43 -8.77 11.57
CA ALA A 180 -15.32 -7.76 12.15
C ALA A 180 -16.65 -7.65 11.38
N LEU A 181 -16.61 -7.73 10.04
CA LEU A 181 -17.80 -7.78 9.19
C LEU A 181 -18.64 -9.02 9.47
N GLN A 182 -18.02 -10.18 9.68
CA GLN A 182 -18.72 -11.41 10.05
C GLN A 182 -19.53 -11.22 11.32
N ALA A 183 -18.91 -10.68 12.38
CA ALA A 183 -19.59 -10.40 13.64
C ALA A 183 -20.72 -9.38 13.46
N ALA A 184 -20.50 -8.32 12.69
CA ALA A 184 -21.49 -7.28 12.41
C ALA A 184 -22.69 -7.80 11.59
N MET A 185 -22.43 -8.63 10.57
CA MET A 185 -23.46 -9.25 9.75
C MET A 185 -24.27 -10.26 10.54
N ALA A 186 -23.62 -11.11 11.35
CA ALA A 186 -24.29 -12.08 12.22
C ALA A 186 -25.15 -11.39 13.29
N ALA A 187 -24.71 -10.25 13.81
CA ALA A 187 -25.48 -9.43 14.75
C ALA A 187 -26.61 -8.61 14.08
N GLY A 188 -26.65 -8.53 12.74
CA GLY A 188 -27.61 -7.74 11.99
C GLY A 188 -27.37 -6.22 12.02
N SER A 189 -26.18 -5.76 12.43
CA SER A 189 -25.88 -4.32 12.57
C SER A 189 -25.77 -3.58 11.23
N LEU A 190 -25.51 -4.31 10.14
CA LEU A 190 -25.46 -3.78 8.77
C LEU A 190 -26.83 -3.76 8.05
N GLY A 191 -27.90 -4.07 8.79
CA GLY A 191 -29.26 -4.18 8.30
C GLY A 191 -29.44 -5.30 7.26
N LEU A 192 -30.44 -5.14 6.39
CA LEU A 192 -30.75 -6.14 5.37
C LEU A 192 -29.65 -6.17 4.28
N LEU A 193 -28.97 -7.31 4.21
CA LEU A 193 -27.95 -7.63 3.22
C LEU A 193 -28.63 -8.05 1.91
N LEU A 194 -28.46 -7.24 0.87
CA LEU A 194 -28.99 -7.51 -0.48
C LEU A 194 -27.84 -7.60 -1.48
N PRO A 195 -27.85 -8.58 -2.40
CA PRO A 195 -26.88 -8.66 -3.49
C PRO A 195 -26.86 -7.35 -4.31
N GLY A 196 -25.67 -6.85 -4.60
CA GLY A 196 -25.46 -5.55 -5.26
C GLY A 196 -25.63 -4.33 -4.34
N SER A 197 -25.68 -4.52 -3.02
CA SER A 197 -25.54 -3.41 -2.07
C SER A 197 -24.08 -3.01 -1.93
N HIS A 198 -23.86 -1.72 -1.73
CA HIS A 198 -22.54 -1.12 -1.54
C HIS A 198 -22.46 -0.46 -0.16
N TYR A 199 -21.33 -0.65 0.51
CA TYR A 199 -21.00 -0.03 1.78
C TYR A 199 -19.67 0.70 1.63
N LEU A 200 -19.54 1.80 2.35
CA LEU A 200 -18.35 2.62 2.42
C LEU A 200 -17.83 2.60 3.85
N GLY A 201 -16.62 2.10 4.02
CA GLY A 201 -15.84 2.16 5.24
C GLY A 201 -14.85 3.32 5.19
N ARG A 202 -14.69 4.01 6.31
CA ARG A 202 -13.79 5.15 6.47
C ARG A 202 -12.96 5.00 7.74
N PHE A 203 -11.66 5.24 7.60
CA PHE A 203 -10.72 5.34 8.71
C PHE A 203 -9.52 6.22 8.31
N GLN A 204 -9.21 7.27 9.08
CA GLN A 204 -8.08 8.20 8.86
C GLN A 204 -7.95 8.79 7.45
N ASP A 205 -7.17 8.19 6.56
CA ASP A 205 -6.96 8.56 5.15
C ASP A 205 -7.40 7.43 4.20
N ARG A 206 -7.89 6.31 4.75
CA ARG A 206 -8.30 5.12 4.03
C ARG A 206 -9.80 5.12 3.79
N LEU A 207 -10.15 4.86 2.54
CA LEU A 207 -11.50 4.56 2.11
C LEU A 207 -11.59 3.11 1.63
N ILE A 208 -12.65 2.44 2.05
CA ILE A 208 -12.87 1.01 1.84
C ILE A 208 -14.23 0.84 1.21
N TRP A 209 -14.28 0.29 0.01
CA TRP A 209 -15.54 0.00 -0.67
C TRP A 209 -15.87 -1.48 -0.51
N ILE A 210 -17.01 -1.78 0.08
CA ILE A 210 -17.45 -3.16 0.32
C ILE A 210 -18.70 -3.42 -0.51
N MET A 211 -18.65 -4.45 -1.36
CA MET A 211 -19.76 -4.83 -2.20
C MET A 211 -20.24 -6.24 -1.85
N ILE A 212 -21.57 -6.39 -1.70
CA ILE A 212 -22.20 -7.70 -1.50
C ILE A 212 -22.38 -8.35 -2.87
N LEU A 213 -21.65 -9.43 -3.12
CA LEU A 213 -21.72 -10.22 -4.35
C LEU A 213 -22.94 -11.13 -4.32
N GLU A 214 -23.04 -11.92 -3.26
CA GLU A 214 -24.07 -12.93 -3.06
C GLU A 214 -24.40 -13.03 -1.57
N CYS A 215 -25.64 -13.36 -1.23
CA CYS A 215 -26.03 -13.64 0.14
C CYS A 215 -26.99 -14.84 0.14
N GLY A 216 -26.75 -15.77 1.06
CA GLY A 216 -27.64 -16.87 1.40
C GLY A 216 -27.98 -16.84 2.89
N TYR A 217 -28.69 -17.87 3.36
CA TYR A 217 -29.06 -17.96 4.78
C TYR A 217 -27.86 -18.06 5.73
N THR A 218 -26.84 -18.85 5.36
CA THR A 218 -25.65 -19.10 6.22
C THR A 218 -24.37 -18.42 5.75
N TYR A 219 -24.40 -17.75 4.59
CA TYR A 219 -23.21 -17.17 4.00
C TYR A 219 -23.47 -15.83 3.33
N CYS A 220 -22.45 -15.00 3.30
CA CYS A 220 -22.38 -13.76 2.53
C CYS A 220 -21.06 -13.74 1.76
N CYS A 221 -21.12 -13.55 0.45
CA CYS A 221 -19.94 -13.39 -0.38
C CYS A 221 -19.73 -11.91 -0.67
N ILE A 222 -18.57 -11.37 -0.32
CA ILE A 222 -18.25 -9.95 -0.48
C ILE A 222 -16.98 -9.73 -1.31
N ASN A 223 -16.88 -8.55 -1.89
CA ASN A 223 -15.65 -7.99 -2.45
C ASN A 223 -15.30 -6.71 -1.70
N ILE A 224 -14.05 -6.59 -1.30
CA ILE A 224 -13.51 -5.40 -0.62
C ILE A 224 -12.53 -4.74 -1.57
N LYS A 225 -12.71 -3.44 -1.81
CA LYS A 225 -11.79 -2.62 -2.58
C LYS A 225 -11.21 -1.51 -1.73
N GLY A 226 -9.93 -1.21 -1.98
CA GLY A 226 -9.26 -0.05 -1.42
C GLY A 226 -9.22 1.07 -2.44
N LEU A 227 -9.55 2.28 -2.02
CA LEU A 227 -9.36 3.48 -2.81
C LEU A 227 -7.98 4.09 -2.53
N GLU A 228 -7.51 4.96 -3.42
CA GLU A 228 -6.21 5.61 -3.28
C GLU A 228 -6.13 6.47 -2.02
N LEU A 229 -5.02 6.39 -1.27
CA LEU A 229 -4.82 7.23 -0.08
C LEU A 229 -4.39 8.66 -0.42
N GLN A 230 -3.70 8.84 -1.55
CA GLN A 230 -3.30 10.16 -2.02
C GLN A 230 -4.40 10.76 -2.89
N GLU A 231 -5.32 11.44 -2.22
CA GLU A 231 -6.49 12.01 -2.86
C GLU A 231 -6.19 13.32 -3.60
N THR A 232 -6.78 13.50 -4.79
CA THR A 232 -6.87 14.84 -5.39
C THR A 232 -7.79 15.73 -4.56
N SER A 233 -7.64 17.06 -4.67
CA SER A 233 -8.45 18.03 -3.89
C SER A 233 -9.97 17.79 -3.92
N CYS A 234 -10.48 17.19 -5.00
CA CYS A 234 -11.89 16.86 -5.13
C CYS A 234 -12.29 15.57 -4.40
N HIS A 235 -11.41 14.56 -4.33
CA HIS A 235 -11.61 13.37 -3.51
C HIS A 235 -11.58 13.75 -2.02
N THR A 236 -10.66 14.63 -1.62
CA THR A 236 -10.58 15.14 -0.24
C THR A 236 -11.83 15.88 0.19
N ALA A 237 -12.47 16.63 -0.72
CA ALA A 237 -13.74 17.29 -0.43
C ALA A 237 -14.88 16.28 -0.21
N GLU A 238 -14.93 15.18 -0.97
CA GLU A 238 -15.92 14.12 -0.78
C GLU A 238 -15.64 13.30 0.49
N ALA A 239 -14.37 12.98 0.77
CA ALA A 239 -13.94 12.30 1.99
C ALA A 239 -14.27 13.12 3.24
N GLN A 240 -14.06 14.44 3.22
CA GLN A 240 -14.47 15.34 4.31
C GLN A 240 -15.99 15.29 4.54
N SER A 241 -16.80 15.25 3.48
CA SER A 241 -18.24 15.10 3.64
C SER A 241 -18.66 13.73 4.18
N VAL A 242 -17.90 12.66 3.91
CA VAL A 242 -18.08 11.36 4.59
C VAL A 242 -17.77 11.48 6.07
N ASP A 243 -16.68 12.15 6.43
CA ASP A 243 -16.27 12.38 7.81
C ASP A 243 -17.32 13.20 8.58
N GLU A 244 -17.88 14.26 7.98
CA GLU A 244 -18.98 15.04 8.56
C GLU A 244 -20.23 14.19 8.85
N VAL A 245 -20.59 13.29 7.92
CA VAL A 245 -21.76 12.39 8.07
C VAL A 245 -21.52 11.37 9.19
N PHE A 246 -20.31 10.84 9.32
CA PHE A 246 -20.01 9.87 10.36
C PHE A 246 -19.82 10.52 11.72
N GLN A 247 -19.18 11.69 11.80
CA GLN A 247 -19.05 12.46 13.02
C GLN A 247 -20.44 12.85 13.58
N SER A 248 -21.35 13.32 12.72
CA SER A 248 -22.71 13.66 13.15
C SER A 248 -23.50 12.45 13.65
N ALA A 249 -23.21 11.25 13.15
CA ALA A 249 -23.92 10.03 13.52
C ALA A 249 -23.35 9.30 14.75
N PHE A 250 -22.02 9.25 14.88
CA PHE A 250 -21.34 8.43 15.88
C PHE A 250 -20.76 9.21 17.06
N GLU A 251 -20.48 10.52 16.91
CA GLU A 251 -19.85 11.34 17.96
C GLU A 251 -20.83 12.29 18.70
N GLN A 252 -22.12 12.32 18.33
CA GLN A 252 -23.09 13.17 19.03
C GLN A 252 -23.36 12.66 20.46
N GLU A 253 -22.71 13.29 21.45
CA GLU A 253 -22.85 13.02 22.90
C GLU A 253 -24.25 13.36 23.49
N TYR A 254 -25.15 13.99 22.73
CA TYR A 254 -26.49 14.37 23.21
C TYR A 254 -27.59 13.70 22.40
N SER A 255 -28.21 12.68 23.01
CA SER A 255 -29.40 11.99 22.51
C SER A 255 -30.60 12.94 22.39
N ARG A 256 -30.75 13.63 21.25
CA ARG A 256 -32.04 14.18 20.86
C ARG A 256 -32.91 13.02 20.41
N VAL A 257 -33.89 12.67 21.25
CA VAL A 257 -34.75 11.47 21.10
C VAL A 257 -35.53 11.39 19.78
N CYS A 258 -35.57 12.46 18.97
CA CYS A 258 -36.07 12.47 17.58
C CYS A 258 -35.43 13.63 16.79
N SER A 259 -34.14 13.58 16.45
CA SER A 259 -33.60 14.49 15.42
C SER A 259 -33.98 13.96 14.03
N ILE A 260 -34.43 14.87 13.16
CA ILE A 260 -34.52 14.58 11.72
C ILE A 260 -33.09 14.40 11.23
N ASN A 261 -32.83 13.35 10.45
CA ASN A 261 -31.52 13.12 9.85
C ASN A 261 -31.12 14.36 9.02
N GLU A 262 -30.12 15.11 9.50
CA GLU A 262 -29.60 16.32 8.83
C GLU A 262 -29.03 15.99 7.44
N HIS A 263 -28.62 14.73 7.24
CA HIS A 263 -28.08 14.19 6.00
C HIS A 263 -29.08 13.33 5.23
N PHE A 264 -30.40 13.55 5.38
CA PHE A 264 -31.42 12.81 4.61
C PHE A 264 -31.20 12.87 3.08
N GLY A 265 -30.62 13.97 2.59
CA GLY A 265 -30.27 14.15 1.19
C GLY A 265 -29.03 13.39 0.73
N ASN A 266 -28.23 12.79 1.61
CA ASN A 266 -26.98 12.13 1.24
C ASN A 266 -27.20 10.72 0.70
N VAL A 267 -26.32 10.32 -0.22
CA VAL A 267 -26.27 8.93 -0.74
C VAL A 267 -25.82 7.95 0.35
N LEU A 268 -24.99 8.41 1.29
CA LEU A 268 -24.44 7.62 2.38
C LEU A 268 -25.34 7.68 3.62
N THR A 269 -25.73 6.50 4.11
CA THR A 269 -26.42 6.33 5.40
C THR A 269 -25.48 5.63 6.38
N PRO A 270 -25.18 6.18 7.57
CA PRO A 270 -24.34 5.52 8.57
C PRO A 270 -25.04 4.29 9.17
N TYR A 271 -24.29 3.21 9.44
CA TYR A 271 -24.84 1.95 9.98
C TYR A 271 -24.11 1.47 11.23
N SER A 272 -22.80 1.25 11.16
CA SER A 272 -22.06 0.58 12.24
C SER A 272 -20.60 1.01 12.29
N VAL A 273 -19.95 0.65 13.39
CA VAL A 273 -18.52 0.89 13.63
C VAL A 273 -17.86 -0.45 13.93
N LEU A 274 -16.78 -0.75 13.22
CA LEU A 274 -16.11 -2.05 13.26
C LEU A 274 -14.73 -1.90 13.89
N PRO A 275 -14.43 -2.55 15.02
CA PRO A 275 -13.09 -2.60 15.56
C PRO A 275 -12.23 -3.56 14.73
N VAL A 276 -11.11 -3.05 14.22
CA VAL A 276 -10.16 -3.80 13.38
C VAL A 276 -8.73 -3.42 13.79
N LYS A 277 -7.84 -4.41 13.82
CA LYS A 277 -6.41 -4.20 14.06
C LYS A 277 -5.74 -3.60 12.82
N LEU A 278 -5.30 -2.35 12.90
CA LEU A 278 -4.83 -1.54 11.77
C LEU A 278 -3.61 -0.70 12.16
N TYR A 279 -2.84 -0.29 11.16
CA TYR A 279 -1.81 0.73 11.32
C TYR A 279 -2.40 2.13 11.28
N SER A 280 -2.19 2.91 12.34
CA SER A 280 -2.36 4.37 12.29
C SER A 280 -1.13 5.01 11.64
N ASP A 281 -1.33 5.97 10.74
CA ASP A 281 -0.25 6.71 10.07
C ASP A 281 -0.05 8.09 10.72
N ALA A 282 1.12 8.32 11.29
CA ALA A 282 1.52 9.60 11.87
C ALA A 282 2.71 10.19 11.11
N ARG A 283 2.59 11.44 10.67
CA ARG A 283 3.66 12.19 9.99
C ARG A 283 4.11 13.35 10.86
N ASN A 284 5.37 13.29 11.29
CA ASN A 284 5.99 14.31 12.12
C ASN A 284 6.98 15.14 11.29
N VAL A 285 6.93 16.47 11.44
CA VAL A 285 7.95 17.36 10.87
C VAL A 285 9.19 17.30 11.77
N LEU A 286 10.35 16.99 11.20
CA LEU A 286 11.61 16.79 11.93
C LEU A 286 12.51 18.03 11.91
N SER A 287 12.02 19.16 11.39
CA SER A 287 12.71 20.45 11.43
C SER A 287 13.02 20.84 12.87
N GLY A 288 14.27 21.24 13.12
CA GLY A 288 14.76 21.53 14.47
C GLY A 288 15.15 20.31 15.31
N ILE A 289 14.86 19.09 14.86
CA ILE A 289 15.42 17.85 15.45
C ILE A 289 16.67 17.44 14.67
N ILE A 290 16.55 17.20 13.36
CA ILE A 290 17.66 16.78 12.49
C ILE A 290 18.62 17.95 12.23
N ASP A 291 18.12 19.19 12.25
CA ASP A 291 18.93 20.39 11.98
C ASP A 291 19.66 20.92 13.22
N SER A 292 19.33 20.42 14.42
CA SER A 292 19.87 20.92 15.69
C SER A 292 21.33 20.49 15.87
N HIS A 293 22.22 21.47 16.09
CA HIS A 293 23.64 21.21 16.29
C HIS A 293 23.95 20.32 17.49
N ASP A 294 23.16 20.38 18.56
CA ASP A 294 23.41 19.59 19.76
C ASP A 294 23.01 18.13 19.53
N ASN A 295 21.85 17.90 18.89
CA ASN A 295 21.41 16.56 18.49
C ASN A 295 22.42 15.91 17.52
N LEU A 296 22.95 16.67 16.56
CA LEU A 296 23.93 16.17 15.60
C LEU A 296 25.30 15.83 16.22
N LYS A 297 25.68 16.52 17.31
CA LYS A 297 26.89 16.16 18.07
C LYS A 297 26.68 14.85 18.83
N GLU A 298 25.54 14.70 19.50
CA GLU A 298 25.19 13.47 20.21
C GLU A 298 25.05 12.29 19.25
N PHE A 299 24.40 12.50 18.10
CA PHE A 299 24.22 11.49 17.04
C PHE A 299 25.53 10.81 16.64
N LYS A 300 26.63 11.55 16.56
CA LYS A 300 27.95 10.99 16.24
C LYS A 300 28.45 10.03 17.32
N GLY A 301 28.30 10.39 18.59
CA GLY A 301 28.70 9.54 19.71
C GLY A 301 27.80 8.31 19.84
N ASP A 302 26.50 8.49 19.64
CA ASP A 302 25.52 7.41 19.68
C ASP A 302 25.74 6.42 18.53
N LEU A 303 26.09 6.87 17.32
CA LEU A 303 26.33 5.98 16.19
C LEU A 303 27.41 4.95 16.49
N ILE A 304 28.49 5.36 17.16
CA ILE A 304 29.59 4.45 17.54
C ILE A 304 29.07 3.41 18.54
N LYS A 305 28.26 3.83 19.54
CA LYS A 305 27.65 2.92 20.52
C LYS A 305 26.71 1.91 19.84
N VAL A 306 25.86 2.37 18.93
CA VAL A 306 24.91 1.51 18.20
C VAL A 306 25.64 0.54 17.27
N LEU A 307 26.69 0.98 16.56
CA LEU A 307 27.55 0.10 15.75
C LEU A 307 28.19 -1.01 16.58
N VAL A 308 28.74 -0.67 17.76
CA VAL A 308 29.30 -1.66 18.69
C VAL A 308 28.24 -2.69 19.08
N TRP A 309 27.04 -2.24 19.46
CA TRP A 309 25.96 -3.12 19.89
C TRP A 309 25.49 -4.04 18.76
N ILE A 310 25.25 -3.51 17.55
CA ILE A 310 24.81 -4.32 16.40
C ILE A 310 25.85 -5.36 15.99
N LEU A 311 27.14 -4.99 15.91
CA LEU A 311 28.19 -5.93 15.50
C LEU A 311 28.41 -7.03 16.54
N LEU A 312 28.33 -6.70 17.84
CA LEU A 312 28.41 -7.70 18.91
C LEU A 312 27.23 -8.67 18.88
N GLN A 313 26.00 -8.15 18.72
CA GLN A 313 24.79 -8.97 18.61
C GLN A 313 24.78 -9.84 17.34
N TYR A 314 25.29 -9.33 16.22
CA TYR A 314 25.44 -10.12 15.01
C TYR A 314 26.42 -11.28 15.22
N CYS A 315 27.59 -11.02 15.83
CA CYS A 315 28.58 -12.07 16.08
C CYS A 315 28.09 -13.12 17.07
N SER A 316 27.35 -12.72 18.11
CA SER A 316 26.79 -13.65 19.11
C SER A 316 25.71 -14.57 18.54
N ARG A 317 24.93 -14.10 17.56
CA ARG A 317 23.82 -14.85 16.95
C ARG A 317 24.22 -15.64 15.69
N ARG A 318 25.47 -15.49 15.22
CA ARG A 318 25.94 -16.14 13.99
C ARG A 318 26.08 -17.66 14.19
N PRO A 319 25.37 -18.51 13.41
CA PRO A 319 25.57 -19.95 13.48
C PRO A 319 26.96 -20.30 12.94
N HIS A 320 27.78 -20.95 13.77
CA HIS A 320 29.13 -21.33 13.39
C HIS A 320 29.07 -22.44 12.33
N VAL A 321 29.45 -22.13 11.09
CA VAL A 321 29.86 -23.19 10.15
C VAL A 321 31.11 -23.80 10.74
N GLN A 322 31.01 -25.08 11.10
CA GLN A 322 32.06 -25.83 11.79
C GLN A 322 33.22 -26.06 10.81
N GLU A 323 34.22 -25.18 10.82
CA GLU A 323 35.53 -25.53 10.25
C GLU A 323 36.08 -26.69 11.08
N VAL A 324 36.27 -27.83 10.40
CA VAL A 324 36.75 -29.08 10.99
C VAL A 324 38.17 -28.87 11.50
N VAL A 325 38.31 -28.52 12.78
CA VAL A 325 39.54 -28.69 13.54
C VAL A 325 39.23 -29.59 14.73
N HIS A 326 39.08 -30.88 14.43
CA HIS A 326 39.25 -31.92 15.44
C HIS A 326 40.42 -32.83 15.07
N LYS A 327 41.51 -32.62 15.81
CA LYS A 327 42.48 -33.61 16.28
C LYS A 327 42.90 -34.67 15.27
N THR A 328 44.10 -34.53 14.73
CA THR A 328 44.92 -35.72 14.42
C THR A 328 46.38 -35.41 14.71
N GLU A 329 46.82 -35.77 15.92
CA GLU A 329 48.22 -36.10 16.13
C GLU A 329 48.56 -37.37 15.32
N ASN A 330 49.75 -37.36 14.72
CA ASN A 330 50.50 -38.51 14.20
C ASN A 330 50.02 -39.19 12.89
N LYS A 331 50.58 -38.75 11.76
CA LYS A 331 51.71 -39.42 11.06
C LYS A 331 51.93 -38.75 9.70
N GLY A 332 53.19 -38.58 9.33
CA GLY A 332 53.58 -37.95 8.08
C GLY A 332 53.14 -38.73 6.84
N GLN A 333 52.54 -38.03 5.89
CA GLN A 333 52.77 -38.17 4.45
C GLN A 333 51.99 -37.05 3.74
N ALA A 334 52.67 -36.33 2.85
CA ALA A 334 52.03 -35.37 1.97
C ALA A 334 51.03 -36.09 1.06
N SER A 335 49.80 -35.61 1.00
CA SER A 335 48.86 -35.99 -0.05
C SER A 335 48.15 -34.75 -0.61
N LEU A 336 48.46 -34.49 -1.88
CA LEU A 336 47.79 -33.56 -2.78
C LEU A 336 46.28 -33.81 -2.80
N ILE A 337 45.48 -32.76 -2.57
CA ILE A 337 44.05 -32.77 -2.87
C ILE A 337 43.84 -32.02 -4.18
N ILE A 338 43.36 -32.76 -5.17
CA ILE A 338 42.92 -32.29 -6.49
C ILE A 338 41.50 -31.74 -6.33
N LEU A 339 41.27 -30.49 -6.73
CA LEU A 339 39.94 -29.91 -6.88
C LEU A 339 39.18 -30.59 -8.03
N PRO A 340 37.90 -30.97 -7.88
CA PRO A 340 37.08 -31.40 -9.00
C PRO A 340 36.73 -30.20 -9.90
N ALA A 341 36.72 -30.46 -11.20
CA ALA A 341 36.41 -29.49 -12.24
C ALA A 341 35.00 -28.91 -12.12
N LEU A 342 34.91 -27.60 -12.38
CA LEU A 342 33.67 -26.84 -12.57
C LEU A 342 32.96 -27.39 -13.83
N ASN A 343 31.85 -28.11 -13.66
CA ASN A 343 30.97 -28.44 -14.76
C ASN A 343 29.96 -27.31 -14.95
N THR A 344 30.09 -26.65 -16.10
CA THR A 344 29.09 -25.84 -16.78
C THR A 344 27.77 -26.61 -16.95
N SER A 345 26.64 -25.94 -16.76
CA SER A 345 25.35 -26.37 -17.31
C SER A 345 24.65 -25.18 -17.99
N PRO A 346 23.80 -25.43 -19.02
CA PRO A 346 23.62 -24.52 -20.14
C PRO A 346 22.40 -23.60 -20.03
N GLN A 347 22.53 -22.43 -20.68
CA GLN A 347 21.42 -21.54 -21.04
C GLN A 347 20.42 -22.25 -21.96
N THR A 348 19.11 -21.97 -21.80
CA THR A 348 18.14 -22.09 -22.90
C THR A 348 16.99 -21.08 -22.73
N GLN A 349 17.08 -20.01 -23.55
CA GLN A 349 16.06 -19.34 -24.36
C GLN A 349 14.70 -18.95 -23.75
N THR A 350 14.52 -17.64 -23.62
CA THR A 350 13.25 -16.90 -23.69
C THR A 350 12.79 -16.76 -25.16
N PRO A 351 11.48 -16.85 -25.46
CA PRO A 351 10.95 -16.36 -26.73
C PRO A 351 10.58 -14.87 -26.61
N GLU A 352 11.04 -14.08 -27.57
CA GLU A 352 10.58 -12.73 -27.86
C GLU A 352 9.19 -12.76 -28.51
N ASP A 353 8.31 -11.86 -28.11
CA ASP A 353 7.36 -11.21 -29.03
C ASP A 353 7.17 -9.76 -28.54
N SER A 354 7.52 -8.84 -29.43
CA SER A 354 7.41 -7.40 -29.31
C SER A 354 6.03 -6.94 -29.79
N ASP A 355 5.38 -6.05 -29.04
CA ASP A 355 4.57 -4.98 -29.62
C ASP A 355 4.47 -3.79 -28.65
N SER A 356 4.38 -2.63 -29.27
CA SER A 356 4.76 -1.30 -28.81
C SER A 356 3.65 -0.51 -28.11
N LEU A 357 4.06 0.49 -27.33
CA LEU A 357 3.53 1.88 -27.20
C LEU A 357 3.13 2.36 -25.78
N ASN A 358 3.61 3.60 -25.55
CA ASN A 358 3.08 4.69 -24.71
C ASN A 358 3.43 4.70 -23.22
N SER A 359 4.61 5.26 -22.92
CA SER A 359 4.93 5.89 -21.64
C SER A 359 4.70 7.41 -21.74
N GLU A 360 3.54 7.87 -21.30
CA GLU A 360 3.38 9.22 -20.77
C GLU A 360 2.73 9.08 -19.39
N ILE A 361 3.12 9.98 -18.47
CA ILE A 361 2.81 10.04 -17.03
C ILE A 361 3.78 9.20 -16.17
N LEU A 362 5.01 9.71 -16.06
CA LEU A 362 6.00 9.36 -15.04
C LEU A 362 6.60 10.68 -14.54
N ASP A 363 6.28 11.07 -13.31
CA ASP A 363 6.96 12.10 -12.49
C ASP A 363 6.68 11.72 -11.03
N ASP A 364 7.58 11.75 -10.05
CA ASP A 364 9.03 11.96 -10.01
C ASP A 364 9.43 11.59 -8.56
N TRP A 365 10.11 10.47 -8.34
CA TRP A 365 10.81 10.14 -7.08
C TRP A 365 12.11 9.43 -7.43
N SER A 366 13.09 10.21 -7.89
CA SER A 366 14.56 10.03 -7.80
C SER A 366 15.26 10.41 -9.11
N ASP A 367 16.12 11.43 -8.97
CA ASP A 367 17.24 11.84 -9.82
C ASP A 367 16.94 12.68 -11.08
N ASP A 368 17.13 14.00 -10.97
CA ASP A 368 18.22 14.68 -11.70
C ASP A 368 18.48 16.14 -11.22
N ASN A 369 19.76 16.55 -11.32
CA ASN A 369 20.33 17.90 -11.15
C ASN A 369 20.81 18.33 -9.76
N VAL A 370 21.89 17.69 -9.32
CA VAL A 370 22.88 18.30 -8.41
C VAL A 370 23.83 19.19 -9.24
N PHE A 371 23.44 20.44 -9.50
CA PHE A 371 24.38 21.53 -9.72
C PHE A 371 23.77 22.81 -9.14
N GLY A 372 24.42 23.36 -8.12
CA GLY A 372 24.07 24.66 -7.57
C GLY A 372 24.64 25.78 -8.44
N ASP A 373 23.86 26.87 -8.58
CA ASP A 373 24.40 28.22 -8.74
C ASP A 373 23.37 29.27 -8.28
N GLU A 374 23.91 30.35 -7.72
CA GLU A 374 23.28 31.48 -7.01
C GLU A 374 22.40 32.42 -7.88
N PRO A 375 21.64 33.35 -7.26
CA PRO A 375 20.42 33.91 -7.85
C PRO A 375 20.68 35.13 -8.74
N THR A 376 19.95 35.24 -9.86
CA THR A 376 19.88 36.48 -10.65
C THR A 376 18.45 36.88 -11.04
N ILE A 377 17.99 37.90 -10.31
CA ILE A 377 17.27 39.13 -10.75
C ILE A 377 16.20 39.03 -11.86
N ARG A 378 14.99 39.41 -11.44
CA ARG A 378 13.76 39.79 -12.15
C ARG A 378 13.94 40.60 -13.45
N LYS A 379 13.14 40.24 -14.46
CA LYS A 379 12.38 41.06 -15.46
C LYS A 379 11.71 40.05 -16.40
N GLY A 380 10.49 40.15 -16.92
CA GLY A 380 9.43 41.15 -17.05
C GLY A 380 8.50 40.59 -18.16
N LYS A 381 7.19 40.73 -18.00
CA LYS A 381 6.13 40.19 -18.88
C LYS A 381 6.22 40.69 -20.33
N GLU A 382 5.82 39.88 -21.31
CA GLU A 382 4.86 40.25 -22.38
C GLU A 382 4.37 39.02 -23.20
N GLU A 383 3.20 39.21 -23.84
CA GLU A 383 2.20 38.21 -24.25
C GLU A 383 2.32 37.69 -25.71
N LYS A 384 1.74 36.49 -25.92
CA LYS A 384 0.98 35.93 -27.07
C LYS A 384 1.14 36.52 -28.49
N ASP A 385 1.39 35.66 -29.49
CA ASP A 385 0.33 35.14 -30.41
C ASP A 385 0.83 34.15 -31.52
N GLN A 386 0.06 33.06 -31.67
CA GLN A 386 -0.39 32.31 -32.86
C GLN A 386 0.49 32.05 -34.13
N LEU A 387 0.82 30.76 -34.29
CA LEU A 387 0.47 29.82 -35.41
C LEU A 387 0.51 30.29 -36.88
N LYS A 388 1.33 29.62 -37.73
CA LYS A 388 0.89 28.96 -38.99
C LYS A 388 1.99 28.14 -39.70
N VAL A 389 1.55 27.01 -40.23
CA VAL A 389 2.23 25.91 -40.95
C VAL A 389 2.50 26.27 -42.43
N VAL A 390 3.52 25.67 -43.07
CA VAL A 390 3.49 24.93 -44.38
C VAL A 390 4.93 24.58 -44.86
N PRO A 391 5.14 23.48 -45.62
CA PRO A 391 6.37 22.68 -45.64
C PRO A 391 7.17 22.71 -46.96
N GLY A 392 8.37 22.10 -46.90
CA GLY A 392 9.03 21.41 -48.02
C GLY A 392 10.11 22.19 -48.77
N VAL A 393 11.30 21.58 -48.94
CA VAL A 393 11.92 21.21 -50.23
C VAL A 393 13.28 20.53 -49.96
N ASN A 394 13.36 19.24 -50.28
CA ASN A 394 14.60 18.51 -50.55
C ASN A 394 14.98 18.69 -52.02
N PHE A 395 16.28 18.79 -52.32
CA PHE A 395 16.87 18.42 -53.62
C PHE A 395 18.36 18.00 -53.47
N PRO A 396 18.91 17.21 -54.40
CA PRO A 396 19.76 16.05 -54.11
C PRO A 396 21.18 16.12 -54.75
N ILE A 397 22.09 15.31 -54.18
CA ILE A 397 23.16 14.43 -54.76
C ILE A 397 24.14 15.03 -55.80
N PRO A 398 25.44 14.64 -55.77
CA PRO A 398 25.90 13.59 -56.70
C PRO A 398 26.84 12.54 -56.08
N GLY A 399 26.63 11.25 -56.42
CA GLY A 399 27.68 10.21 -56.44
C GLY A 399 27.45 8.93 -55.61
N SER A 400 26.40 8.15 -55.91
CA SER A 400 26.18 6.79 -55.37
C SER A 400 27.01 5.73 -56.11
N VAL A 401 27.42 4.66 -55.41
CA VAL A 401 27.38 3.29 -55.95
C VAL A 401 27.06 2.32 -54.81
N GLU A 402 25.91 1.65 -54.90
CA GLU A 402 25.60 0.40 -54.20
C GLU A 402 25.95 -0.80 -55.09
N SER A 403 26.28 -1.93 -54.46
CA SER A 403 26.11 -3.24 -55.06
C SER A 403 25.85 -4.29 -53.98
N GLN A 404 24.68 -4.94 -54.06
CA GLN A 404 24.38 -6.23 -53.42
C GLN A 404 25.00 -7.37 -54.23
N GLY A 405 25.47 -8.43 -53.56
CA GLY A 405 25.82 -9.70 -54.20
C GLY A 405 26.52 -10.71 -53.29
N ILE A 406 25.80 -11.80 -53.00
CA ILE A 406 26.17 -13.13 -52.46
C ILE A 406 27.65 -13.56 -52.58
N GLY A 407 28.19 -14.19 -51.52
CA GLY A 407 29.41 -15.01 -51.59
C GLY A 407 29.99 -15.39 -50.22
N GLU A 408 30.36 -16.66 -50.06
CA GLU A 408 30.78 -17.33 -48.83
C GLU A 408 32.22 -17.02 -48.35
N HIS A 409 32.44 -17.33 -47.06
CA HIS A 409 33.69 -17.75 -46.40
C HIS A 409 34.86 -16.77 -46.13
N SER A 410 35.20 -16.76 -44.83
CA SER A 410 36.54 -16.78 -44.21
C SER A 410 37.18 -15.46 -43.74
N GLY A 411 37.48 -15.45 -42.43
CA GLY A 411 38.82 -15.17 -41.93
C GLY A 411 39.24 -13.71 -41.72
N GLY A 412 39.11 -13.25 -40.48
CA GLY A 412 40.22 -12.57 -39.81
C GLY A 412 40.18 -11.05 -39.67
N THR A 413 40.48 -10.65 -38.43
CA THR A 413 41.25 -9.46 -38.01
C THR A 413 40.57 -8.07 -37.99
N VAL A 414 40.46 -7.57 -36.76
CA VAL A 414 40.29 -6.17 -36.34
C VAL A 414 41.35 -5.27 -37.00
N PRO A 415 41.03 -3.99 -37.29
CA PRO A 415 41.65 -2.94 -36.47
C PRO A 415 40.70 -1.79 -36.09
N GLU A 416 40.90 -1.31 -34.86
CA GLU A 416 40.46 -0.02 -34.33
C GLU A 416 41.07 1.17 -35.09
N ASN A 417 40.34 2.29 -35.12
CA ASN A 417 40.90 3.64 -35.11
C ASN A 417 39.95 4.51 -34.26
N SER A 418 40.29 4.79 -33.00
CA SER A 418 41.25 5.81 -32.55
C SER A 418 40.74 7.23 -32.83
N LEU A 419 40.38 7.96 -31.76
CA LEU A 419 40.62 9.39 -31.55
C LEU A 419 39.87 9.89 -30.30
N TYR A 420 40.39 9.63 -29.11
CA TYR A 420 40.46 10.64 -28.03
C TYR A 420 41.72 10.38 -27.23
N LYS A 421 42.71 11.24 -27.45
CA LYS A 421 44.02 11.23 -26.79
C LYS A 421 44.08 12.48 -25.91
N SER A 422 43.97 12.31 -24.60
CA SER A 422 44.39 13.30 -23.62
C SER A 422 45.50 12.73 -22.75
N VAL A 423 46.59 13.49 -22.75
CA VAL A 423 47.92 13.32 -22.17
C VAL A 423 47.92 12.84 -20.71
N ILE A 424 48.62 11.73 -20.42
CA ILE A 424 49.02 11.29 -19.07
C ILE A 424 50.43 11.81 -18.79
N LEU A 425 50.57 12.53 -17.66
CA LEU A 425 51.86 12.89 -17.06
C LEU A 425 52.44 11.65 -16.35
N GLY A 426 53.67 11.26 -16.69
CA GLY A 426 54.30 10.02 -16.21
C GLY A 426 54.77 10.06 -14.76
N TYR A 427 54.55 8.94 -14.05
CA TYR A 427 55.33 8.51 -12.88
C TYR A 427 56.06 7.20 -13.23
N PRO A 428 57.22 6.90 -12.59
CA PRO A 428 58.11 5.85 -13.05
C PRO A 428 57.54 4.45 -12.80
N VAL A 429 57.77 3.58 -13.78
CA VAL A 429 57.49 2.14 -13.75
C VAL A 429 58.31 1.49 -12.62
N VAL A 430 57.63 0.88 -11.65
CA VAL A 430 58.21 -0.17 -10.82
C VAL A 430 57.79 -1.51 -11.41
N ASP A 431 58.80 -2.28 -11.79
CA ASP A 431 58.73 -3.62 -12.36
C ASP A 431 57.98 -4.57 -11.41
N LYS A 432 56.77 -5.02 -11.77
CA LYS A 432 56.10 -6.13 -11.07
C LYS A 432 56.65 -7.45 -11.61
N GLY A 433 57.79 -7.85 -11.08
CA GLY A 433 58.23 -9.24 -11.11
C GLY A 433 57.16 -10.14 -10.49
N LYS A 434 56.82 -11.22 -11.20
CA LYS A 434 55.94 -12.29 -10.71
C LYS A 434 56.54 -12.94 -9.45
N GLN A 435 56.15 -12.47 -8.27
CA GLN A 435 56.18 -13.27 -7.05
C GLN A 435 54.75 -13.72 -6.75
N LYS A 436 54.54 -15.04 -6.72
CA LYS A 436 53.39 -15.63 -6.05
C LYS A 436 53.60 -15.38 -4.55
N ASP A 437 53.07 -14.27 -4.05
CA ASP A 437 52.90 -14.10 -2.62
C ASP A 437 51.78 -15.03 -2.17
N VAL A 438 52.19 -16.22 -1.72
CA VAL A 438 51.40 -16.99 -0.77
C VAL A 438 51.34 -16.11 0.47
N ALA A 439 50.23 -15.40 0.66
CA ALA A 439 49.97 -14.65 1.88
C ALA A 439 49.93 -15.65 3.04
N TYR A 440 51.03 -15.75 3.78
CA TYR A 440 51.07 -16.39 5.07
C TYR A 440 50.19 -15.56 6.01
N ILE A 441 49.00 -16.06 6.31
CA ILE A 441 48.12 -15.48 7.33
C ILE A 441 48.79 -15.74 8.69
N PRO A 442 49.12 -14.71 9.48
CA PRO A 442 49.51 -14.93 10.86
C PRO A 442 48.28 -15.47 11.59
N LEU A 443 48.38 -16.66 12.20
CA LEU A 443 47.41 -17.10 13.19
C LEU A 443 47.40 -16.05 14.30
N VAL A 444 46.35 -15.25 14.35
CA VAL A 444 46.14 -14.28 15.42
C VAL A 444 45.74 -15.07 16.65
N GLU A 445 46.65 -15.22 17.60
CA GLU A 445 46.38 -15.83 18.90
C GLU A 445 45.61 -14.83 19.77
N PHE A 446 44.35 -15.16 20.10
CA PHE A 446 43.57 -14.42 21.07
C PHE A 446 44.09 -14.65 22.48
N SER A 447 43.88 -13.67 23.36
CA SER A 447 44.28 -13.78 24.76
C SER A 447 43.40 -14.79 25.52
N CYS A 448 42.17 -15.04 25.03
CA CYS A 448 41.23 -16.01 25.57
C CYS A 448 40.72 -16.96 24.47
N SER A 449 40.59 -18.26 24.78
CA SER A 449 40.08 -19.27 23.84
C SER A 449 38.62 -19.05 23.44
N HIS A 450 37.83 -18.38 24.28
CA HIS A 450 36.42 -18.08 24.03
C HIS A 450 36.20 -16.82 23.18
N SER A 451 37.24 -15.97 23.01
CA SER A 451 37.18 -14.79 22.12
C SER A 451 36.94 -15.15 20.65
N HIS A 452 37.27 -16.39 20.25
CA HIS A 452 36.99 -16.90 18.91
C HIS A 452 35.49 -16.91 18.58
N LEU A 453 34.60 -17.02 19.57
CA LEU A 453 33.14 -17.06 19.37
C LEU A 453 32.55 -15.70 18.96
N LEU A 454 33.24 -14.60 19.29
CA LEU A 454 32.83 -13.23 18.94
C LEU A 454 33.74 -12.64 17.86
N ARG A 455 34.43 -13.48 17.09
CA ARG A 455 35.37 -13.01 16.06
C ARG A 455 34.60 -12.44 14.87
N LEU A 456 34.95 -11.21 14.48
CA LEU A 456 34.49 -10.59 13.24
C LEU A 456 35.03 -11.39 12.02
N PRO A 457 34.28 -11.47 10.92
CA PRO A 457 34.77 -12.05 9.66
C PRO A 457 36.13 -11.45 9.26
N GLU A 458 37.06 -12.29 8.82
CA GLU A 458 38.45 -11.86 8.55
C GLU A 458 38.51 -10.76 7.49
N GLU A 459 37.61 -10.80 6.51
CA GLU A 459 37.46 -9.78 5.48
C GLU A 459 37.21 -8.38 6.06
N TRP A 460 36.52 -8.29 7.21
CA TRP A 460 36.13 -7.04 7.89
C TRP A 460 37.27 -6.47 8.75
N THR A 461 38.39 -7.19 8.87
CA THR A 461 39.57 -6.76 9.64
C THR A 461 40.64 -6.10 8.77
N SER A 462 40.44 -6.06 7.44
CA SER A 462 41.39 -5.46 6.51
C SER A 462 41.46 -3.93 6.67
N SER A 463 42.69 -3.39 6.68
CA SER A 463 42.92 -1.95 6.86
C SER A 463 42.82 -1.18 5.55
N CYS A 464 41.86 -0.27 5.42
CA CYS A 464 41.74 0.67 4.30
C CYS A 464 42.11 2.12 4.68
N LEU A 465 42.22 2.44 5.97
CA LEU A 465 42.47 3.80 6.48
C LEU A 465 43.93 4.03 6.87
N PRO A 466 44.46 5.26 6.73
CA PRO A 466 45.78 5.60 7.25
C PRO A 466 45.87 5.40 8.76
N ASN A 467 46.97 4.79 9.23
CA ASN A 467 47.20 4.50 10.65
C ASN A 467 47.12 5.74 11.56
N SER A 468 47.45 6.93 11.05
CA SER A 468 47.32 8.19 11.78
C SER A 468 45.86 8.54 12.06
N LYS A 469 44.98 8.47 11.05
CA LYS A 469 43.53 8.71 11.19
C LYS A 469 42.88 7.65 12.07
N MET A 470 43.28 6.38 11.94
CA MET A 470 42.75 5.30 12.79
C MET A 470 43.07 5.57 14.26
N ARG A 471 44.30 5.95 14.62
CA ARG A 471 44.66 6.28 16.01
C ARG A 471 43.86 7.45 16.58
N GLU A 472 43.61 8.48 15.78
CA GLU A 472 42.78 9.62 16.18
C GLU A 472 41.35 9.16 16.48
N MET A 473 40.77 8.37 15.58
CA MET A 473 39.40 7.85 15.71
C MET A 473 39.24 6.83 16.83
N SER A 474 40.23 5.97 17.07
CA SER A 474 40.21 5.00 18.17
C SER A 474 40.02 5.66 19.54
N SER A 475 40.37 6.95 19.70
CA SER A 475 40.14 7.68 20.95
C SER A 475 38.66 7.96 21.25
N LEU A 476 37.79 7.91 20.23
CA LEU A 476 36.34 8.12 20.34
C LEU A 476 35.58 6.82 20.69
N PHE A 477 36.27 5.68 20.72
CA PHE A 477 35.64 4.39 20.97
C PHE A 477 35.15 4.27 22.43
N PRO A 478 33.87 3.95 22.67
CA PRO A 478 33.32 3.88 24.02
C PRO A 478 33.65 2.52 24.68
N GLU A 479 34.81 2.44 25.31
CA GLU A 479 35.30 1.23 25.99
C GLU A 479 34.32 0.69 27.04
N GLU A 480 33.80 1.56 27.90
CA GLU A 480 32.91 1.19 29.00
C GLU A 480 31.59 0.59 28.46
N TRP A 481 31.10 1.12 27.34
CA TRP A 481 29.94 0.61 26.64
C TRP A 481 30.21 -0.76 26.02
N TYR A 482 31.34 -0.94 25.34
CA TYR A 482 31.75 -2.23 24.77
C TYR A 482 31.79 -3.32 25.85
N GLN A 483 32.40 -3.04 26.99
CA GLN A 483 32.46 -3.98 28.12
C GLN A 483 31.09 -4.25 28.74
N PHE A 484 30.21 -3.24 28.78
CA PHE A 484 28.83 -3.40 29.27
C PHE A 484 28.01 -4.30 28.34
N VAL A 485 28.05 -4.07 27.04
CA VAL A 485 27.30 -4.88 26.04
C VAL A 485 27.78 -6.32 26.04
N LEU A 486 29.10 -6.56 26.12
CA LEU A 486 29.66 -7.92 26.22
C LEU A 486 29.08 -8.70 27.40
N LYS A 487 28.90 -8.06 28.55
CA LYS A 487 28.34 -8.69 29.75
C LYS A 487 26.85 -9.05 29.60
N GLN A 488 26.14 -8.40 28.69
CA GLN A 488 24.70 -8.60 28.44
C GLN A 488 24.42 -9.73 27.42
N LEU A 489 25.43 -10.26 26.72
CA LEU A 489 25.21 -11.22 25.65
C LEU A 489 24.69 -12.58 26.16
N GLU A 490 23.56 -13.03 25.60
CA GLU A 490 22.87 -14.27 25.98
C GLU A 490 23.65 -15.55 25.65
N CYS A 491 24.61 -15.50 24.71
CA CYS A 491 25.31 -16.65 24.14
C CYS A 491 26.06 -17.54 25.16
N PHE A 492 26.32 -17.04 26.37
CA PHE A 492 27.07 -17.76 27.40
C PHE A 492 26.19 -18.31 28.53
N HIS A 493 24.90 -17.98 28.63
CA HIS A 493 24.04 -18.21 29.82
C HIS A 493 23.77 -19.68 30.22
N SER A 494 24.36 -20.67 29.53
CA SER A 494 24.13 -22.10 29.79
C SER A 494 25.16 -22.78 30.71
N GLU A 495 26.29 -22.15 31.07
CA GLU A 495 27.33 -22.79 31.88
C GLU A 495 27.57 -22.05 33.22
N GLU A 496 27.74 -22.79 34.31
CA GLU A 496 27.88 -22.28 35.70
C GLU A 496 29.11 -21.36 35.94
N ASN A 497 29.94 -21.07 34.90
CA ASN A 497 31.15 -20.23 34.93
C ASN A 497 31.11 -19.03 33.95
N THR A 498 29.94 -18.44 33.73
CA THR A 498 29.70 -17.37 32.75
C THR A 498 30.39 -16.04 33.04
N SER A 499 30.37 -15.59 34.30
CA SER A 499 30.87 -14.26 34.67
C SER A 499 32.40 -14.15 34.54
N SER A 500 33.14 -15.22 34.83
CA SER A 500 34.60 -15.24 34.68
C SER A 500 35.05 -15.24 33.23
N VAL A 501 34.36 -15.98 32.35
CA VAL A 501 34.71 -16.07 30.92
C VAL A 501 34.45 -14.74 30.21
N LEU A 502 33.32 -14.08 30.50
CA LEU A 502 33.01 -12.76 29.93
C LEU A 502 33.99 -11.66 30.41
N GLU A 503 34.45 -11.74 31.66
CA GLU A 503 35.50 -10.84 32.16
C GLU A 503 36.86 -11.08 31.49
N GLU A 504 37.18 -12.32 31.11
CA GLU A 504 38.40 -12.65 30.36
C GLU A 504 38.32 -12.19 28.91
N ILE A 505 37.17 -12.37 28.24
CA ILE A 505 36.94 -11.86 26.88
C ILE A 505 37.00 -10.33 26.85
N ALA A 506 36.40 -9.64 27.83
CA ALA A 506 36.42 -8.19 27.92
C ALA A 506 37.84 -7.61 28.09
N LYS A 507 38.79 -8.40 28.61
CA LYS A 507 40.21 -8.03 28.77
C LYS A 507 41.05 -8.32 27.53
N ASP A 508 40.51 -9.03 26.53
CA ASP A 508 41.23 -9.39 25.32
C ASP A 508 41.44 -8.17 24.42
N ARG A 509 42.68 -7.69 24.39
CA ARG A 509 43.06 -6.51 23.60
C ARG A 509 42.92 -6.75 22.11
N VAL A 510 43.20 -7.97 21.66
CA VAL A 510 43.21 -8.32 20.23
C VAL A 510 41.79 -8.27 19.67
N LEU A 511 40.83 -8.87 20.39
CA LEU A 511 39.43 -8.85 20.00
C LEU A 511 38.91 -7.41 19.94
N LYS A 512 39.21 -6.62 20.97
CA LYS A 512 38.82 -5.22 21.00
C LYS A 512 39.41 -4.43 19.84
N ASP A 513 40.69 -4.59 19.53
CA ASP A 513 41.35 -3.87 18.45
C ASP A 513 40.67 -4.16 17.09
N PHE A 514 40.17 -5.37 16.87
CA PHE A 514 39.34 -5.70 15.71
C PHE A 514 38.01 -4.95 15.68
N TYR A 515 37.30 -4.88 16.81
CA TYR A 515 36.04 -4.12 16.89
C TYR A 515 36.26 -2.62 16.71
N VAL A 516 37.31 -2.05 17.32
CA VAL A 516 37.69 -0.64 17.14
C VAL A 516 37.94 -0.38 15.66
N HIS A 517 38.73 -1.24 15.00
CA HIS A 517 39.03 -1.09 13.58
C HIS A 517 37.78 -1.13 12.71
N ALA A 518 36.93 -2.14 12.87
CA ALA A 518 35.72 -2.30 12.07
C ALA A 518 34.72 -1.15 12.30
N VAL A 519 34.41 -0.83 13.57
CA VAL A 519 33.46 0.23 13.94
C VAL A 519 33.92 1.59 13.44
N MET A 520 35.18 1.96 13.66
CA MET A 520 35.68 3.26 13.22
C MET A 520 35.78 3.35 11.70
N THR A 521 36.05 2.23 11.00
CA THR A 521 36.02 2.20 9.53
C THR A 521 34.61 2.38 8.99
N CYS A 522 33.60 1.72 9.57
CA CYS A 522 32.20 1.94 9.23
C CYS A 522 31.77 3.39 9.53
N TYR A 523 32.11 3.92 10.70
CA TYR A 523 31.82 5.31 11.09
C TYR A 523 32.40 6.30 10.07
N PHE A 524 33.67 6.12 9.68
CA PHE A 524 34.33 6.97 8.70
C PHE A 524 33.67 6.86 7.31
N SER A 525 33.22 5.67 6.93
CA SER A 525 32.52 5.45 5.66
C SER A 525 31.15 6.16 5.60
N LEU A 526 30.45 6.25 6.73
CA LEU A 526 29.12 6.89 6.83
C LEU A 526 29.20 8.44 6.84
N PHE A 527 30.27 9.02 7.36
CA PHE A 527 30.43 10.48 7.46
C PHE A 527 31.41 11.10 6.45
N GLY A 528 32.31 10.32 5.87
CA GLY A 528 33.24 10.80 4.85
C GLY A 528 34.54 11.41 5.41
N VAL A 529 35.17 12.24 4.58
CA VAL A 529 36.60 12.61 4.68
C VAL A 529 36.93 13.50 5.88
N ASP A 530 35.95 14.25 6.39
CA ASP A 530 36.11 15.24 7.46
C ASP A 530 35.02 15.07 8.53
N ASN A 531 35.39 15.19 9.81
CA ASN A 531 34.49 15.16 10.98
C ASN A 531 33.49 16.34 11.02
N MET A 532 33.10 16.92 9.88
CA MET A 532 32.12 17.99 9.78
C MET A 532 30.75 17.53 10.31
N VAL A 533 30.00 18.47 10.86
CA VAL A 533 28.62 18.21 11.29
C VAL A 533 27.81 17.80 10.06
N PRO A 534 27.18 16.61 10.04
CA PRO A 534 26.45 16.15 8.87
C PRO A 534 25.29 17.09 8.59
N SER A 535 25.09 17.45 7.33
CA SER A 535 23.87 18.19 6.95
C SER A 535 22.64 17.26 7.02
N PRO A 536 21.44 17.81 7.17
CA PRO A 536 20.20 17.03 7.13
C PRO A 536 20.06 16.20 5.83
N GLY A 537 20.47 16.77 4.70
CA GLY A 537 20.49 16.07 3.42
C GLY A 537 21.55 14.96 3.35
N HIS A 538 22.65 15.09 4.10
CA HIS A 538 23.61 14.00 4.28
C HIS A 538 22.98 12.82 5.04
N ILE A 539 22.24 13.12 6.12
CA ILE A 539 21.55 12.10 6.91
C ILE A 539 20.53 11.36 6.05
N LEU A 540 19.72 12.07 5.27
CA LEU A 540 18.75 11.46 4.37
C LEU A 540 19.41 10.55 3.35
N ARG A 541 20.50 10.98 2.69
CA ARG A 541 21.21 10.17 1.70
C ARG A 541 21.75 8.88 2.30
N VAL A 542 22.44 8.96 3.44
CA VAL A 542 22.99 7.78 4.12
C VAL A 542 21.87 6.86 4.62
N TYR A 543 20.77 7.42 5.14
CA TYR A 543 19.60 6.65 5.54
C TYR A 543 19.01 5.83 4.38
N SER A 544 18.99 6.44 3.18
CA SER A 544 18.56 5.80 1.93
C SER A 544 19.59 4.83 1.33
N GLY A 545 20.78 4.69 1.93
CA GLY A 545 21.84 3.80 1.47
C GLY A 545 22.88 4.44 0.55
N VAL A 546 22.78 5.74 0.27
CA VAL A 546 23.76 6.47 -0.54
C VAL A 546 24.86 7.03 0.36
N LEU A 547 26.03 6.39 0.31
CA LEU A 547 27.20 6.80 1.10
C LEU A 547 27.96 7.97 0.46
N PRO A 548 28.59 8.85 1.27
CA PRO A 548 29.51 9.86 0.77
C PRO A 548 30.79 9.23 0.22
N TRP A 549 31.49 9.95 -0.65
CA TRP A 549 32.84 9.57 -1.04
C TRP A 549 33.79 9.56 0.17
N SER A 550 34.48 8.45 0.36
CA SER A 550 35.50 8.29 1.41
C SER A 550 36.54 7.24 0.99
N LEU A 551 37.71 7.25 1.63
CA LEU A 551 38.76 6.23 1.42
C LEU A 551 38.31 4.80 1.80
N ALA A 552 37.27 4.69 2.62
CA ALA A 552 36.73 3.41 3.09
C ALA A 552 35.41 3.04 2.39
N LEU A 553 34.94 3.85 1.44
CA LEU A 553 33.68 3.63 0.72
C LEU A 553 33.70 2.28 0.02
N ASP A 554 34.65 2.07 -0.89
CA ASP A 554 34.80 0.83 -1.68
C ASP A 554 34.93 -0.39 -0.76
N TRP A 555 35.66 -0.23 0.35
CA TRP A 555 35.84 -1.29 1.33
C TRP A 555 34.52 -1.71 2.00
N LEU A 556 33.61 -0.79 2.27
CA LEU A 556 32.31 -1.09 2.88
C LEU A 556 31.31 -1.60 1.84
N THR A 557 31.27 -1.01 0.65
CA THR A 557 30.34 -1.43 -0.43
C THR A 557 30.68 -2.81 -1.00
N GLU A 558 31.95 -3.21 -1.01
CA GLU A 558 32.36 -4.59 -1.36
C GLU A 558 31.88 -5.64 -0.36
N LYS A 559 31.44 -5.23 0.85
CA LYS A 559 31.01 -6.11 1.95
C LYS A 559 29.51 -5.94 2.23
N PRO A 560 28.62 -6.60 1.48
CA PRO A 560 27.18 -6.34 1.54
C PRO A 560 26.57 -6.57 2.93
N GLU A 561 27.00 -7.62 3.64
CA GLU A 561 26.50 -7.89 5.00
C GLU A 561 26.89 -6.78 5.99
N LEU A 562 28.16 -6.37 6.00
CA LEU A 562 28.64 -5.30 6.88
C LEU A 562 27.98 -3.96 6.53
N PHE A 563 27.79 -3.68 5.24
CA PHE A 563 27.09 -2.50 4.76
C PHE A 563 25.66 -2.45 5.28
N GLN A 564 24.91 -3.55 5.21
CA GLN A 564 23.55 -3.62 5.75
C GLN A 564 23.51 -3.42 7.27
N LEU A 565 24.48 -3.97 8.02
CA LEU A 565 24.60 -3.75 9.47
C LEU A 565 24.94 -2.29 9.81
N ALA A 566 25.85 -1.68 9.04
CA ALA A 566 26.23 -0.27 9.21
C ALA A 566 25.06 0.67 8.91
N LEU A 567 24.28 0.39 7.84
CA LEU A 567 23.05 1.12 7.54
C LEU A 567 22.00 0.94 8.63
N LYS A 568 21.80 -0.29 9.12
CA LYS A 568 20.88 -0.55 10.25
C LYS A 568 21.28 0.26 11.49
N ALA A 569 22.58 0.30 11.82
CA ALA A 569 23.09 1.10 12.93
C ALA A 569 22.80 2.60 12.73
N PHE A 570 23.00 3.10 11.51
CA PHE A 570 22.69 4.49 11.17
C PHE A 570 21.20 4.80 11.35
N ARG A 571 20.32 3.92 10.86
CA ARG A 571 18.87 4.03 10.98
C ARG A 571 18.40 4.01 12.45
N TYR A 572 18.97 3.11 13.26
CA TYR A 572 18.68 3.02 14.70
C TYR A 572 19.14 4.27 15.45
N THR A 573 20.33 4.79 15.11
CA THR A 573 20.84 6.03 15.70
C THR A 573 19.95 7.23 15.36
N LEU A 574 19.42 7.29 14.14
CA LEU A 574 18.47 8.34 13.74
C LEU A 574 17.18 8.27 14.55
N LYS A 575 16.61 7.06 14.70
CA LYS A 575 15.42 6.86 15.53
C LYS A 575 15.70 7.24 16.99
N LEU A 576 16.86 6.86 17.51
CA LEU A 576 17.29 7.21 18.87
C LEU A 576 17.39 8.73 19.08
N MET A 577 17.94 9.46 18.11
CA MET A 577 18.02 10.92 18.16
C MET A 577 16.62 11.56 18.21
N ILE A 578 15.67 11.04 17.41
CA ILE A 578 14.29 11.52 17.41
C ILE A 578 13.59 11.20 18.73
N ASP A 579 13.82 10.01 19.28
CA ASP A 579 13.24 9.60 20.55
C ASP A 579 13.81 10.40 21.72
N LYS A 580 15.13 10.64 21.74
CA LYS A 580 15.76 11.53 22.74
C LYS A 580 15.19 12.94 22.71
N ALA A 581 14.96 13.47 21.51
CA ALA A 581 14.36 14.79 21.35
C ALA A 581 12.89 14.84 21.82
N SER A 582 12.18 13.70 21.78
CA SER A 582 10.75 13.62 22.09
C SER A 582 10.47 13.20 23.55
N LEU A 583 11.24 12.24 24.07
CA LEU A 583 11.05 11.59 25.37
C LEU A 583 12.04 12.08 26.43
N GLY A 584 13.15 12.70 26.03
CA GLY A 584 14.23 13.15 26.92
C GLY A 584 15.54 12.37 26.72
N PRO A 585 16.65 12.86 27.32
CA PRO A 585 17.94 12.20 27.21
C PRO A 585 17.94 10.84 27.93
N ILE A 586 18.76 9.92 27.44
CA ILE A 586 18.96 8.61 28.06
C ILE A 586 19.85 8.76 29.30
N GLU A 587 19.39 8.23 30.43
CA GLU A 587 20.03 8.38 31.73
C GLU A 587 21.16 7.34 31.96
N ASP A 588 20.98 6.10 31.49
CA ASP A 588 21.94 5.02 31.73
C ASP A 588 22.16 4.04 30.54
N PHE A 589 23.18 3.18 30.66
CA PHE A 589 23.50 2.16 29.65
C PHE A 589 22.42 1.07 29.53
N LYS A 590 21.64 0.85 30.58
CA LYS A 590 20.59 -0.16 30.59
C LYS A 590 19.40 0.30 29.77
N GLU A 591 18.99 1.54 29.93
CA GLU A 591 17.96 2.21 29.15
C GLU A 591 18.34 2.25 27.67
N LEU A 592 19.59 2.61 27.33
CA LEU A 592 20.07 2.52 25.95
C LEU A 592 19.95 1.10 25.37
N THR A 593 20.30 0.08 26.16
CA THR A 593 20.20 -1.32 25.71
C THR A 593 18.76 -1.73 25.49
N ASN A 594 17.86 -1.40 26.42
CA ASN A 594 16.43 -1.68 26.29
C ASN A 594 15.84 -1.01 25.04
N CYS A 595 16.19 0.24 24.75
CA CYS A 595 15.74 0.93 23.53
C CYS A 595 16.21 0.22 22.25
N LEU A 596 17.47 -0.24 22.21
CA LEU A 596 18.01 -0.94 21.05
C LEU A 596 17.40 -2.34 20.89
N GLU A 597 17.10 -3.03 21.99
CA GLU A 597 16.36 -4.30 21.97
C GLU A 597 14.94 -4.11 21.45
N GLU A 598 14.24 -3.07 21.89
CA GLU A 598 12.92 -2.70 21.37
C GLU A 598 12.97 -2.42 19.86
N TYR A 599 14.00 -1.70 19.38
CA TYR A 599 14.15 -1.46 17.94
C TYR A 599 14.40 -2.73 17.13
N GLU A 600 14.99 -3.76 17.73
CA GLU A 600 15.21 -5.05 17.09
C GLU A 600 13.90 -5.85 17.01
N THR A 601 13.19 -5.97 18.13
CA THR A 601 12.00 -6.82 18.25
C THR A 601 10.76 -6.18 17.65
N ASP A 602 10.49 -4.92 17.98
CA ASP A 602 9.17 -4.31 17.81
C ASP A 602 9.11 -3.30 16.67
N TRP A 603 10.25 -2.77 16.22
CA TRP A 603 10.33 -1.77 15.14
C TRP A 603 10.90 -2.28 13.82
N TYR A 604 10.28 -1.90 12.70
CA TYR A 604 10.95 -1.89 11.41
C TYR A 604 11.39 -0.46 11.07
N ILE A 605 12.69 -0.25 10.85
CA ILE A 605 13.25 1.08 10.58
C ILE A 605 13.94 1.03 9.21
N GLY A 606 13.34 1.68 8.21
CA GLY A 606 13.78 1.59 6.82
C GLY A 606 12.99 2.46 5.87
N LEU A 607 13.15 2.24 4.57
CA LEU A 607 12.44 3.02 3.56
C LEU A 607 11.06 2.42 3.29
N VAL A 608 10.08 3.28 2.99
CA VAL A 608 8.75 2.83 2.54
C VAL A 608 8.82 2.03 1.23
N SER A 609 9.82 2.29 0.39
CA SER A 609 10.08 1.57 -0.87
C SER A 609 10.74 0.20 -0.68
N ASP A 610 11.25 -0.12 0.52
CA ASP A 610 11.91 -1.41 0.78
C ASP A 610 10.88 -2.55 0.75
N GLU A 611 11.17 -3.68 0.10
CA GLU A 611 10.29 -4.86 0.16
C GLU A 611 10.10 -5.38 1.61
N LYS A 612 11.14 -5.25 2.44
CA LYS A 612 11.08 -5.57 3.87
C LYS A 612 10.07 -4.71 4.65
N TRP A 613 9.76 -3.49 4.18
CA TRP A 613 8.69 -2.67 4.76
C TRP A 613 7.33 -3.33 4.55
N LYS A 614 7.07 -3.81 3.33
CA LYS A 614 5.84 -4.54 3.00
C LYS A 614 5.73 -5.83 3.79
N GLU A 615 6.82 -6.59 3.89
CA GLU A 615 6.89 -7.81 4.71
C GLU A 615 6.58 -7.51 6.18
N ALA A 616 7.15 -6.44 6.75
CA ALA A 616 6.90 -6.05 8.15
C ALA A 616 5.44 -5.66 8.41
N ILE A 617 4.77 -5.01 7.45
CA ILE A 617 3.33 -4.72 7.53
C ILE A 617 2.51 -6.02 7.54
N LEU A 618 2.80 -6.93 6.61
CA LEU A 618 2.07 -8.20 6.51
C LEU A 618 2.32 -9.13 7.72
N GLN A 619 3.50 -9.02 8.34
CA GLN A 619 3.83 -9.70 9.59
C GLN A 619 3.27 -9.01 10.84
N GLU A 620 2.52 -7.92 10.67
CA GLU A 620 1.91 -7.17 11.77
C GLU A 620 2.93 -6.70 12.82
N LYS A 621 4.11 -6.23 12.37
CA LYS A 621 5.13 -5.67 13.27
C LYS A 621 4.55 -4.44 14.02
N PRO A 622 4.71 -4.33 15.35
CA PRO A 622 4.03 -3.29 16.13
C PRO A 622 4.26 -1.85 15.63
N TYR A 623 5.51 -1.54 15.26
CA TYR A 623 5.88 -0.19 14.84
C TYR A 623 6.74 -0.20 13.58
N LEU A 624 6.55 0.81 12.73
CA LEU A 624 7.42 1.07 11.58
C LEU A 624 7.81 2.55 11.54
N PHE A 625 9.04 2.83 11.13
CA PHE A 625 9.55 4.20 10.97
C PHE A 625 10.30 4.37 9.65
N SER A 626 9.92 5.41 8.89
CA SER A 626 10.66 5.87 7.70
C SER A 626 10.97 7.35 7.78
N LEU A 627 12.18 7.72 7.42
CA LEU A 627 12.54 9.11 7.12
C LEU A 627 12.11 9.47 5.69
N GLY A 628 11.59 10.68 5.50
CA GLY A 628 11.21 11.24 4.22
C GLY A 628 11.57 12.72 4.10
N TYR A 629 11.41 13.27 2.90
CA TYR A 629 11.59 14.70 2.61
C TYR A 629 10.45 15.17 1.72
N ASP A 630 9.80 16.25 2.12
CA ASP A 630 8.75 16.90 1.34
C ASP A 630 9.37 18.06 0.54
N PRO A 631 9.54 17.94 -0.79
CA PRO A 631 10.14 18.98 -1.61
C PRO A 631 9.27 20.24 -1.72
N ASN A 632 7.94 20.11 -1.58
CA ASN A 632 7.03 21.26 -1.69
C ASN A 632 7.16 22.19 -0.48
N MET A 633 7.31 21.58 0.70
CA MET A 633 7.44 22.30 1.96
C MET A 633 8.92 22.55 2.34
N GLY A 634 9.85 21.83 1.71
CA GLY A 634 11.28 21.89 2.02
C GLY A 634 11.64 21.35 3.40
N VAL A 635 10.86 20.39 3.92
CA VAL A 635 11.02 19.86 5.29
C VAL A 635 11.26 18.35 5.31
N TYR A 636 12.05 17.91 6.28
CA TYR A 636 12.24 16.49 6.57
C TYR A 636 11.09 15.98 7.43
N THR A 637 10.58 14.80 7.11
CA THR A 637 9.44 14.19 7.78
C THR A 637 9.79 12.80 8.31
N GLY A 638 9.21 12.43 9.44
CA GLY A 638 9.26 11.07 9.99
C GLY A 638 7.86 10.47 9.91
N ARG A 639 7.72 9.38 9.14
CA ARG A 639 6.48 8.60 9.06
C ARG A 639 6.56 7.47 10.08
N VAL A 640 5.65 7.44 11.04
CA VAL A 640 5.51 6.38 12.05
C VAL A 640 4.20 5.64 11.79
N LEU A 641 4.28 4.32 11.64
CA LEU A 641 3.11 3.45 11.65
C LEU A 641 3.04 2.72 12.99
N THR A 642 1.87 2.73 13.62
CA THR A 642 1.60 2.02 14.88
C THR A 642 0.43 1.07 14.72
N LEU A 643 0.63 -0.20 15.00
CA LEU A 643 -0.41 -1.23 14.94
C LEU A 643 -1.25 -1.21 16.21
N GLN A 644 -2.56 -0.97 16.07
CA GLN A 644 -3.49 -0.92 17.20
C GLN A 644 -4.92 -1.25 16.75
N GLU A 645 -5.80 -1.52 17.71
CA GLU A 645 -7.22 -1.75 17.42
C GLU A 645 -7.93 -0.41 17.21
N LEU A 646 -8.44 -0.21 15.99
CA LEU A 646 -9.01 1.04 15.52
C LEU A 646 -10.41 0.82 14.96
N LEU A 647 -11.21 1.89 14.99
CA LEU A 647 -12.61 1.85 14.62
C LEU A 647 -12.79 2.29 13.17
N ILE A 648 -13.25 1.38 12.31
CA ILE A 648 -13.70 1.69 10.95
C ILE A 648 -15.18 2.05 11.01
N GLN A 649 -15.52 3.27 10.61
CA GLN A 649 -16.91 3.70 10.48
C GLN A 649 -17.46 3.21 9.15
N VAL A 650 -18.65 2.59 9.17
CA VAL A 650 -19.27 1.98 7.99
C VAL A 650 -20.66 2.55 7.75
N GLY A 651 -20.90 2.97 6.51
CA GLY A 651 -22.20 3.38 6.01
C GLY A 651 -22.62 2.61 4.77
N LYS A 652 -23.92 2.54 4.51
CA LYS A 652 -24.51 1.96 3.30
C LYS A 652 -24.78 3.06 2.29
N LEU A 653 -24.42 2.81 1.04
CA LEU A 653 -24.69 3.72 -0.07
C LEU A 653 -26.04 3.40 -0.71
N ASN A 654 -26.71 4.42 -1.25
CA ASN A 654 -27.86 4.22 -2.11
C ASN A 654 -27.41 3.49 -3.38
N ALA A 655 -27.88 2.24 -3.55
CA ALA A 655 -27.48 1.38 -4.66
C ALA A 655 -27.87 1.94 -6.03
N GLU A 656 -28.94 2.73 -6.12
CA GLU A 656 -29.32 3.39 -7.37
C GLU A 656 -28.36 4.51 -7.74
N ALA A 657 -27.84 5.24 -6.74
CA ALA A 657 -26.86 6.29 -6.99
C ALA A 657 -25.58 5.72 -7.61
N VAL A 658 -25.07 4.60 -7.05
CA VAL A 658 -23.91 3.89 -7.58
C VAL A 658 -24.18 3.41 -9.01
N LYS A 659 -25.29 2.71 -9.24
CA LYS A 659 -25.67 2.19 -10.57
C LYS A 659 -25.85 3.31 -11.59
N GLY A 660 -26.51 4.40 -11.21
CA GLY A 660 -26.75 5.57 -12.05
C GLY A 660 -25.44 6.26 -12.44
N GLN A 661 -24.52 6.45 -11.50
CA GLN A 661 -23.21 7.05 -11.74
C GLN A 661 -22.32 6.16 -12.61
N TRP A 662 -22.22 4.86 -12.33
CA TRP A 662 -21.44 3.92 -13.15
C TRP A 662 -22.01 3.77 -14.57
N ALA A 663 -23.34 3.76 -14.70
CA ALA A 663 -23.98 3.75 -16.00
C ALA A 663 -23.74 5.07 -16.76
N ASN A 664 -23.75 6.21 -16.07
CA ASN A 664 -23.45 7.51 -16.66
C ASN A 664 -21.99 7.59 -17.10
N LEU A 665 -21.05 7.10 -16.29
CA LEU A 665 -19.64 7.00 -16.61
C LEU A 665 -19.40 6.13 -17.86
N SER A 666 -20.03 4.95 -17.89
CA SER A 666 -19.99 4.08 -19.08
C SER A 666 -20.53 4.79 -20.33
N TRP A 667 -21.58 5.61 -20.16
CA TRP A 667 -22.20 6.32 -21.26
C TRP A 667 -21.33 7.49 -21.77
N GLU A 668 -20.76 8.27 -20.85
CA GLU A 668 -19.85 9.38 -21.14
C GLU A 668 -18.61 8.91 -21.91
N LEU A 669 -17.99 7.82 -21.45
CA LEU A 669 -16.79 7.26 -22.08
C LEU A 669 -17.09 6.64 -23.45
N LEU A 670 -18.10 5.77 -23.53
CA LEU A 670 -18.33 4.97 -24.75
C LEU A 670 -19.13 5.69 -25.84
N TYR A 671 -20.03 6.59 -25.48
CA TYR A 671 -20.97 7.20 -26.43
C TYR A 671 -20.79 8.70 -26.61
N ALA A 672 -20.30 9.41 -25.58
CA ALA A 672 -20.01 10.84 -25.71
C ALA A 672 -18.55 11.12 -26.11
N THR A 673 -17.72 10.07 -26.28
CA THR A 673 -16.30 10.14 -26.69
C THR A 673 -15.56 11.25 -25.95
N ASN A 674 -15.72 11.26 -24.62
CA ASN A 674 -15.09 12.25 -23.78
C ASN A 674 -13.67 11.78 -23.46
N ASP A 675 -12.70 12.28 -24.23
CA ASP A 675 -11.27 11.93 -24.14
C ASP A 675 -10.51 12.75 -23.07
N ASP A 676 -11.23 13.51 -22.24
CA ASP A 676 -10.66 14.32 -21.16
C ASP A 676 -10.53 13.50 -19.88
N GLU A 677 -9.32 13.00 -19.61
CA GLU A 677 -8.98 12.18 -18.43
C GLU A 677 -9.16 12.95 -17.11
N GLU A 678 -8.93 14.26 -17.10
CA GLU A 678 -9.03 15.07 -15.87
C GLU A 678 -10.50 15.36 -15.49
N ARG A 679 -11.42 15.37 -16.44
CA ARG A 679 -12.83 15.73 -16.17
C ARG A 679 -13.56 14.77 -15.24
N TYR A 680 -13.08 13.52 -15.14
CA TYR A 680 -13.66 12.53 -14.24
C TYR A 680 -13.39 12.83 -12.76
N SER A 681 -12.34 13.60 -12.43
CA SER A 681 -11.95 13.95 -11.06
C SER A 681 -12.28 15.41 -10.67
N ILE A 682 -12.70 16.27 -11.61
CA ILE A 682 -12.89 17.72 -11.40
C ILE A 682 -14.31 18.12 -10.89
N GLN A 683 -15.25 17.18 -10.78
CA GLN A 683 -16.62 17.46 -10.31
C GLN A 683 -16.89 16.86 -8.93
N ALA A 684 -16.28 17.43 -7.89
CA ALA A 684 -16.61 17.06 -6.51
C ALA A 684 -18.11 17.26 -6.28
N HIS A 685 -18.81 16.18 -5.93
CA HIS A 685 -20.24 16.24 -5.65
C HIS A 685 -20.51 15.60 -4.27
N PRO A 686 -20.34 16.37 -3.17
CA PRO A 686 -20.15 15.77 -1.86
C PRO A 686 -21.36 15.00 -1.32
N LEU A 687 -22.58 15.36 -1.72
CA LEU A 687 -23.78 14.58 -1.35
C LEU A 687 -23.92 13.27 -2.15
N LEU A 688 -23.30 13.21 -3.33
CA LEU A 688 -23.35 12.10 -4.27
C LEU A 688 -22.12 11.19 -4.22
N LEU A 689 -21.01 11.64 -3.63
CA LEU A 689 -19.73 10.93 -3.56
C LEU A 689 -19.29 10.40 -4.93
N ARG A 690 -19.37 11.28 -5.94
CA ARG A 690 -19.23 10.90 -7.35
C ARG A 690 -17.83 10.36 -7.61
N ASN A 691 -16.80 11.08 -7.18
CA ASN A 691 -15.42 10.72 -7.45
C ASN A 691 -15.04 9.43 -6.72
N LEU A 692 -15.41 9.29 -5.44
CA LEU A 692 -15.20 8.05 -4.69
C LEU A 692 -15.89 6.85 -5.34
N THR A 693 -17.12 7.05 -5.83
CA THR A 693 -17.88 6.00 -6.51
C THR A 693 -17.27 5.64 -7.87
N VAL A 694 -16.80 6.63 -8.64
CA VAL A 694 -16.11 6.41 -9.92
C VAL A 694 -14.82 5.63 -9.70
N GLN A 695 -14.01 6.02 -8.72
CA GLN A 695 -12.77 5.32 -8.38
C GLN A 695 -13.01 3.86 -7.97
N ALA A 696 -14.09 3.57 -7.25
CA ALA A 696 -14.45 2.21 -6.83
C ALA A 696 -14.92 1.29 -7.98
N ALA A 697 -15.19 1.82 -9.18
CA ALA A 697 -15.59 1.03 -10.34
C ALA A 697 -14.44 0.12 -10.81
N ASP A 698 -14.75 -0.96 -11.54
CA ASP A 698 -13.70 -1.79 -12.14
C ASP A 698 -13.01 -1.05 -13.30
N PRO A 699 -11.68 -1.21 -13.47
CA PRO A 699 -10.98 -0.83 -14.69
C PRO A 699 -11.67 -1.38 -15.94
N PRO A 700 -11.75 -0.61 -17.05
CA PRO A 700 -11.11 0.67 -17.29
C PRO A 700 -11.90 1.91 -16.81
N LEU A 701 -13.03 1.71 -16.12
CA LEU A 701 -13.89 2.81 -15.69
C LEU A 701 -13.40 3.49 -14.40
N GLY A 702 -12.95 2.67 -13.45
CA GLY A 702 -12.38 3.12 -12.17
C GLY A 702 -10.94 2.64 -12.00
N TYR A 703 -10.35 3.01 -10.87
CA TYR A 703 -8.94 2.76 -10.55
C TYR A 703 -8.77 2.43 -9.05
N PRO A 704 -9.43 1.37 -8.53
CA PRO A 704 -9.22 0.94 -7.15
C PRO A 704 -7.80 0.39 -7.02
N ILE A 705 -7.08 0.78 -5.97
CA ILE A 705 -5.68 0.33 -5.75
C ILE A 705 -5.60 -1.06 -5.12
N TYR A 706 -6.72 -1.57 -4.63
CA TYR A 706 -6.86 -2.91 -4.07
C TYR A 706 -8.23 -3.49 -4.43
N SER A 707 -8.29 -4.79 -4.72
CA SER A 707 -9.53 -5.53 -4.91
C SER A 707 -9.34 -6.96 -4.42
N SER A 708 -10.10 -7.36 -3.39
CA SER A 708 -10.03 -8.70 -2.85
C SER A 708 -10.64 -9.71 -3.84
N LYS A 709 -10.13 -10.95 -3.82
CA LYS A 709 -10.89 -12.09 -4.34
C LYS A 709 -12.25 -12.19 -3.61
N PRO A 710 -13.25 -12.91 -4.15
CA PRO A 710 -14.49 -13.16 -3.44
C PRO A 710 -14.22 -13.76 -2.06
N LEU A 711 -14.65 -13.05 -1.01
CA LEU A 711 -14.50 -13.48 0.38
C LEU A 711 -15.82 -14.09 0.83
N HIS A 712 -15.79 -15.37 1.22
CA HIS A 712 -16.95 -16.08 1.73
C HIS A 712 -16.98 -15.96 3.26
N ILE A 713 -17.98 -15.23 3.77
CA ILE A 713 -18.23 -15.04 5.19
C ILE A 713 -19.34 -16.00 5.63
N HIS A 714 -19.09 -16.74 6.71
CA HIS A 714 -20.08 -17.60 7.35
C HIS A 714 -20.81 -16.85 8.46
N LEU A 715 -22.14 -16.77 8.39
CA LEU A 715 -22.95 -15.96 9.31
C LEU A 715 -23.38 -16.71 10.58
N TYR A 716 -23.27 -18.05 10.60
CA TYR A 716 -23.72 -18.93 11.68
C TYR A 716 -22.78 -20.12 11.89
#